data_AF-A0A075G8J5-F1
#
_entry.id   AF-A0A075G8J5-F1
#
_cell.length_a   1.000
_cell.length_b   1.000
_cell.length_c   1.000
_cell.angle_alpha   90.00
_cell.angle_beta   90.00
_cell.angle_gamma   90.00
#
_symmetry.space_group_name_H-M   'P 1'
#
loop_
_entity.id
_entity.type
_entity.pdbx_description
1 polymer ?
#
loop_
_entity_poly.entity_id
_entity_poly.type
_entity_poly.pdbx_seq_one_letter_code
_entity_poly.pdbx_strand_id
1 'polypeptide(L)'
;MNFTNNGELLCPLITHQYMKKKIGNFLICIILVSSGIIFIPNAFAENVPEWVKNTAGWWATDAISETEFVNAVEFLVKEDIIQVYVSQTSETSKNVPEWVKNTAGWWATNAISETEFVNAIAYLIKVGIINIESSKSPELIANMWVNGDINDDKFLANVEQLIQKDIITIKSDSITKTSQLPDWLVNNAGWWAARIITNSDFNFDPGYVKEEIYPCAERIYVSCFTKTYNSYGFRGSEFQEQKSGTDFRIFIVGGSTTFGTGVDDDDTWPVHLQKIANEKITEKDIEVINFGISAGTSKSEYDLIKNKIVSLDPDLIIMYDGWNDFRQISAEETIQNWKSVCRLGENEGFDAIIIIQPLPITGFRVPTGQEMTNSFSSFSYVQKSQQYVDVFKELDKSCSATADFRHIFDYTQEPIFYDDGHTLGSGNKIIAENVFSVISPIYFNKTYSITHNQSMNNELDTVYAVAANLSGRNFDDLSLQNAVFDKADLSDTSFKNTNIDGARFAFANLNNSNLLDRTDLHNVNLAGTDLSNVSLKGKDLSGANLSFVDLSEHDLTGTNLIAADLSHTKISNVSLKGKDLSGANLSFVDLSEHDLTGTNFSDSILLNTNLSGMDLRYIPFTNADFRSAILSESKLSDALLVNNNFDVAKLNNINFAGKDLSKSSFQQTQLEGSDMRNTNLDDAKFIQVDFTKIKNKSLAGANLSYASFAHSNLSGVSLDNVILQKTNFWKADLSGLDFTVVSFGGLDTYLAKFLESNLSNANFEGKDLFTDEVFSIVLKNKAYLNTLSPTEIRNDVFGVDSQVLVISNEVNGSDLTIKYLFYTNFKNANLENTNFKNADLKFANFNSANLANADISGADLRKAFLSNANLSNANLDGVNLEGATLGNAILTNANLKCVNHPICESD
;
A
#
# COMPACT_ATOMS: atom_id res chain seq x y z
N MET A 1 44.60 -38.21 -37.89
CA MET A 1 44.03 -39.47 -37.37
C MET A 1 42.61 -39.49 -37.94
N ASN A 2 42.28 -40.25 -38.99
CA ASN A 2 42.24 -41.72 -39.14
C ASN A 2 41.45 -42.35 -37.99
N PHE A 3 40.35 -43.10 -38.15
CA PHE A 3 39.72 -43.82 -39.31
C PHE A 3 38.20 -43.44 -39.38
N THR A 4 37.40 -43.49 -40.47
CA THR A 4 36.96 -44.56 -41.41
C THR A 4 36.42 -45.83 -40.70
N ASN A 5 35.44 -46.62 -41.16
CA ASN A 5 34.71 -46.77 -42.43
C ASN A 5 33.44 -47.64 -42.17
N ASN A 6 32.29 -47.49 -42.83
CA ASN A 6 31.76 -48.25 -44.01
C ASN A 6 30.21 -48.11 -43.98
N GLY A 7 29.41 -48.21 -45.05
CA GLY A 7 29.63 -48.38 -46.51
C GLY A 7 28.27 -48.20 -47.23
N GLU A 8 28.24 -47.63 -48.45
CA GLU A 8 28.03 -48.35 -49.74
C GLU A 8 26.55 -48.67 -50.10
N LEU A 9 26.02 -48.54 -51.32
CA LEU A 9 26.49 -48.14 -52.68
C LEU A 9 25.41 -47.17 -53.32
N LEU A 10 25.42 -46.65 -54.56
CA LEU A 10 26.26 -46.70 -55.79
C LEU A 10 26.09 -45.38 -56.62
N CYS A 11 26.16 -45.43 -57.97
CA CYS A 11 26.12 -44.31 -58.95
C CYS A 11 25.84 -44.91 -60.38
N PRO A 12 25.96 -44.23 -61.56
CA PRO A 12 25.85 -42.81 -61.99
C PRO A 12 25.20 -42.57 -63.41
N LEU A 13 25.32 -41.34 -63.99
CA LEU A 13 25.25 -40.93 -65.45
C LEU A 13 23.83 -40.83 -66.12
N ILE A 14 23.49 -40.03 -67.17
CA ILE A 14 24.20 -39.08 -68.08
C ILE A 14 23.25 -37.97 -68.68
N THR A 15 23.75 -37.12 -69.58
CA THR A 15 23.30 -35.77 -70.06
C THR A 15 22.24 -35.61 -71.18
N HIS A 16 21.61 -34.41 -71.24
CA HIS A 16 21.30 -33.54 -72.43
C HIS A 16 20.09 -33.75 -73.41
N GLN A 17 19.66 -32.59 -73.99
CA GLN A 17 18.91 -32.32 -75.26
C GLN A 17 17.35 -32.21 -75.36
N TYR A 18 16.88 -30.95 -75.53
CA TYR A 18 16.17 -30.35 -76.70
C TYR A 18 14.88 -30.93 -77.37
N MET A 19 14.01 -29.96 -77.77
CA MET A 19 13.15 -29.88 -79.00
C MET A 19 11.68 -30.36 -79.04
N LYS A 20 10.78 -29.36 -79.11
CA LYS A 20 9.67 -29.12 -80.08
C LYS A 20 8.51 -30.14 -80.30
N LYS A 21 7.33 -29.50 -80.46
CA LYS A 21 6.28 -29.65 -81.53
C LYS A 21 4.94 -30.36 -81.19
N LYS A 22 3.89 -29.52 -81.20
CA LYS A 22 2.65 -29.57 -82.02
C LYS A 22 1.51 -30.59 -81.73
N ILE A 23 0.32 -29.99 -81.56
CA ILE A 23 -1.04 -30.40 -82.04
C ILE A 23 -1.81 -31.44 -81.21
N GLY A 24 -3.05 -31.08 -80.85
CA GLY A 24 -4.19 -32.02 -80.82
C GLY A 24 -5.10 -31.91 -79.59
N ASN A 25 -6.27 -31.29 -79.73
CA ASN A 25 -7.33 -31.33 -78.70
C ASN A 25 -7.86 -32.76 -78.49
N PHE A 26 -8.08 -33.20 -77.24
CA PHE A 26 -9.42 -33.58 -76.74
C PHE A 26 -9.41 -33.96 -75.23
N LEU A 27 -10.37 -33.41 -74.49
CA LEU A 27 -11.08 -33.92 -73.29
C LEU A 27 -10.34 -34.63 -72.11
N ILE A 28 -10.51 -33.99 -70.93
CA ILE A 28 -11.02 -34.56 -69.66
C ILE A 28 -10.07 -35.33 -68.70
N CYS A 29 -9.77 -34.63 -67.59
CA CYS A 29 -9.76 -35.06 -66.17
C CYS A 29 -8.64 -35.94 -65.54
N ILE A 30 -8.21 -35.48 -64.34
CA ILE A 30 -8.00 -36.25 -63.08
C ILE A 30 -6.76 -37.18 -63.07
N ILE A 31 -5.70 -37.07 -62.22
CA ILE A 31 -5.61 -36.66 -60.80
C ILE A 31 -4.12 -36.52 -60.34
N LEU A 32 -3.87 -35.73 -59.28
CA LEU A 32 -2.73 -35.66 -58.32
C LEU A 32 -1.26 -35.68 -58.85
N VAL A 33 -0.47 -34.60 -58.74
CA VAL A 33 0.11 -33.97 -57.51
C VAL A 33 1.17 -34.83 -56.81
N SER A 34 2.45 -34.43 -56.92
CA SER A 34 3.49 -34.60 -55.87
C SER A 34 4.87 -34.00 -56.25
N SER A 35 4.96 -32.67 -56.43
CA SER A 35 6.21 -31.92 -56.20
C SER A 35 5.92 -30.43 -55.98
N GLY A 36 6.03 -30.00 -54.73
CA GLY A 36 5.59 -28.69 -54.26
C GLY A 36 6.28 -27.49 -54.90
N ILE A 37 5.61 -26.90 -55.90
CA ILE A 37 5.53 -25.45 -56.07
C ILE A 37 4.04 -25.15 -56.29
N ILE A 38 3.35 -24.71 -55.23
CA ILE A 38 2.02 -24.12 -55.39
C ILE A 38 2.25 -22.73 -55.98
N PHE A 39 2.00 -22.58 -57.28
CA PHE A 39 1.73 -21.27 -57.86
C PHE A 39 0.41 -20.79 -57.27
N ILE A 40 0.50 -19.95 -56.23
CA ILE A 40 -0.66 -19.17 -55.78
C ILE A 40 -0.98 -18.18 -56.91
N PRO A 41 -2.17 -18.22 -57.53
CA PRO A 41 -2.56 -17.20 -58.50
C PRO A 41 -2.58 -15.83 -57.82
N ASN A 42 -2.08 -14.79 -58.49
CA ASN A 42 -2.09 -13.42 -57.93
C ASN A 42 -3.50 -12.87 -57.65
N ALA A 43 -4.55 -13.56 -58.09
CA ALA A 43 -5.94 -13.23 -57.87
C ALA A 43 -6.80 -14.50 -57.98
N PHE A 44 -7.77 -14.68 -57.09
CA PHE A 44 -8.65 -15.84 -57.01
C PHE A 44 -10.08 -15.41 -56.65
N ALA A 45 -11.08 -16.08 -57.22
CA ALA A 45 -12.47 -15.90 -56.83
C ALA A 45 -13.22 -17.22 -57.06
N GLU A 46 -14.14 -17.54 -56.18
CA GLU A 46 -14.95 -18.76 -56.23
C GLU A 46 -16.38 -18.40 -55.80
N ASN A 47 -17.39 -18.91 -56.53
CA ASN A 47 -18.81 -18.62 -56.30
C ASN A 47 -19.22 -17.14 -56.45
N VAL A 48 -18.61 -16.39 -57.38
CA VAL A 48 -18.99 -15.00 -57.67
C VAL A 48 -20.48 -14.93 -58.09
N PRO A 49 -21.34 -14.14 -57.41
CA PRO A 49 -22.77 -14.12 -57.71
C PRO A 49 -23.10 -13.68 -59.14
N GLU A 50 -24.07 -14.35 -59.78
CA GLU A 50 -24.41 -14.12 -61.20
C GLU A 50 -24.84 -12.68 -61.52
N TRP A 51 -25.35 -11.93 -60.54
CA TRP A 51 -25.65 -10.50 -60.72
C TRP A 51 -24.40 -9.66 -61.01
N VAL A 52 -23.23 -10.05 -60.52
CA VAL A 52 -21.94 -9.37 -60.77
C VAL A 52 -21.55 -9.52 -62.24
N LYS A 53 -21.79 -10.69 -62.86
CA LYS A 53 -21.58 -10.90 -64.30
C LYS A 53 -22.51 -10.00 -65.13
N ASN A 54 -23.75 -9.79 -64.69
CA ASN A 54 -24.66 -8.84 -65.33
C ASN A 54 -24.15 -7.39 -65.23
N THR A 55 -23.63 -6.96 -64.07
CA THR A 55 -23.00 -5.63 -63.89
C THR A 55 -21.79 -5.45 -64.80
N ALA A 56 -20.93 -6.45 -64.92
CA ALA A 56 -19.79 -6.44 -65.85
C ALA A 56 -20.23 -6.37 -67.32
N GLY A 57 -21.30 -7.08 -67.69
CA GLY A 57 -21.88 -7.02 -69.03
C GLY A 57 -22.48 -5.66 -69.36
N TRP A 58 -23.23 -5.05 -68.42
CA TRP A 58 -23.81 -3.73 -68.58
C TRP A 58 -22.75 -2.64 -68.77
N TRP A 59 -21.65 -2.69 -68.01
CA TRP A 59 -20.55 -1.75 -68.19
C TRP A 59 -19.85 -1.93 -69.55
N ALA A 60 -19.65 -3.17 -69.99
CA ALA A 60 -19.07 -3.47 -71.30
C ALA A 60 -19.94 -3.00 -72.49
N THR A 61 -21.25 -2.80 -72.29
CA THR A 61 -22.17 -2.28 -73.31
C THR A 61 -22.62 -0.82 -73.06
N ASP A 62 -21.88 -0.05 -72.27
CA ASP A 62 -22.19 1.36 -71.94
C ASP A 62 -23.56 1.60 -71.28
N ALA A 63 -24.13 0.58 -70.63
CA ALA A 63 -25.42 0.67 -69.94
C ALA A 63 -25.31 1.17 -68.48
N ILE A 64 -24.10 1.12 -67.89
CA ILE A 64 -23.74 1.79 -66.63
C ILE A 64 -22.39 2.52 -66.78
N SER A 65 -22.14 3.53 -65.95
CA SER A 65 -20.90 4.31 -66.02
C SER A 65 -19.68 3.59 -65.45
N GLU A 66 -18.50 4.07 -65.85
CA GLU A 66 -17.22 3.55 -65.35
C GLU A 66 -17.06 3.71 -63.84
N THR A 67 -17.56 4.81 -63.26
CA THR A 67 -17.55 5.05 -61.81
C THR A 67 -18.48 4.07 -61.07
N GLU A 68 -19.66 3.78 -61.60
CA GLU A 68 -20.58 2.80 -60.99
C GLU A 68 -19.99 1.38 -61.01
N PHE A 69 -19.30 1.01 -62.10
CA PHE A 69 -18.61 -0.27 -62.18
C PHE A 69 -17.42 -0.36 -61.20
N VAL A 70 -16.57 0.67 -61.13
CA VAL A 70 -15.41 0.70 -60.21
C VAL A 70 -15.87 0.58 -58.75
N ASN A 71 -16.87 1.36 -58.34
CA ASN A 71 -17.42 1.29 -56.97
C ASN A 71 -18.01 -0.09 -56.64
N ALA A 72 -18.65 -0.76 -57.61
CA ALA A 72 -19.18 -2.11 -57.43
C ALA A 72 -18.07 -3.15 -57.24
N VAL A 73 -16.96 -3.04 -57.99
CA VAL A 73 -15.79 -3.91 -57.83
C VAL A 73 -15.09 -3.67 -56.49
N GLU A 74 -14.96 -2.42 -56.04
CA GLU A 74 -14.42 -2.09 -54.71
C GLU A 74 -15.22 -2.73 -53.58
N PHE A 75 -16.56 -2.70 -53.65
CA PHE A 75 -17.42 -3.39 -52.70
C PHE A 75 -17.21 -4.91 -52.70
N LEU A 76 -17.08 -5.54 -53.87
CA LEU A 76 -16.89 -7.00 -53.97
C LEU A 76 -15.53 -7.47 -53.45
N VAL A 77 -14.49 -6.64 -53.53
CA VAL A 77 -13.18 -6.91 -52.92
C VAL A 77 -13.22 -6.66 -51.41
N LYS A 78 -13.98 -5.65 -50.94
CA LYS A 78 -14.14 -5.34 -49.51
C LYS A 78 -14.87 -6.45 -48.73
N GLU A 79 -15.91 -7.04 -49.31
CA GLU A 79 -16.70 -8.11 -48.67
C GLU A 79 -16.14 -9.52 -48.94
N ASP A 80 -14.87 -9.63 -49.36
CA ASP A 80 -14.12 -10.87 -49.62
C ASP A 80 -14.73 -11.82 -50.69
N ILE A 81 -15.57 -11.28 -51.58
CA ILE A 81 -16.21 -12.03 -52.68
C ILE A 81 -15.22 -12.22 -53.87
N ILE A 82 -14.24 -11.33 -54.00
CA ILE A 82 -13.14 -11.42 -54.99
C ILE A 82 -11.82 -11.14 -54.28
N GLN A 83 -10.92 -12.12 -54.23
CA GLN A 83 -9.62 -12.00 -53.57
C GLN A 83 -8.50 -11.65 -54.56
N VAL A 84 -7.72 -10.62 -54.24
CA VAL A 84 -6.63 -10.13 -55.10
C VAL A 84 -5.38 -9.82 -54.29
N TYR A 85 -4.26 -10.42 -54.67
CA TYR A 85 -2.99 -10.35 -53.95
C TYR A 85 -1.95 -9.52 -54.73
N VAL A 86 -2.24 -8.24 -54.95
CA VAL A 86 -1.35 -7.31 -55.66
C VAL A 86 -1.23 -5.97 -54.93
N SER A 87 -0.01 -5.44 -54.86
CA SER A 87 0.29 -4.11 -54.32
C SER A 87 0.19 -3.02 -55.37
N GLN A 88 -0.14 -1.80 -54.94
CA GLN A 88 -0.19 -0.62 -55.80
C GLN A 88 1.21 -0.20 -56.28
N THR A 89 1.23 0.42 -57.46
CA THR A 89 2.42 1.07 -58.03
C THR A 89 2.21 2.58 -58.09
N SER A 90 3.28 3.36 -58.09
CA SER A 90 3.24 4.83 -57.99
C SER A 90 2.67 5.56 -59.22
N GLU A 91 2.22 4.83 -60.25
CA GLU A 91 1.55 5.39 -61.42
C GLU A 91 0.04 5.38 -61.20
N THR A 92 -0.58 6.57 -61.14
CA THR A 92 -2.04 6.73 -61.09
C THR A 92 -2.59 6.97 -62.49
N SER A 93 -3.24 5.96 -63.06
CA SER A 93 -4.07 6.16 -64.26
C SER A 93 -5.39 6.84 -63.87
N LYS A 94 -5.87 7.78 -64.68
CA LYS A 94 -7.13 8.51 -64.41
C LYS A 94 -8.40 7.81 -64.92
N ASN A 95 -8.26 6.90 -65.88
CA ASN A 95 -9.37 6.19 -66.53
C ASN A 95 -9.07 4.68 -66.58
N VAL A 96 -10.12 3.86 -66.66
CA VAL A 96 -10.03 2.42 -66.87
C VAL A 96 -9.60 2.10 -68.31
N PRO A 97 -8.61 1.22 -68.54
CA PRO A 97 -8.23 0.84 -69.90
C PRO A 97 -9.32 0.04 -70.62
N GLU A 98 -9.56 0.37 -71.88
CA GLU A 98 -10.57 -0.26 -72.73
C GLU A 98 -10.45 -1.80 -72.81
N TRP A 99 -9.24 -2.36 -72.70
CA TRP A 99 -9.05 -3.81 -72.70
C TRP A 99 -9.65 -4.50 -71.45
N VAL A 100 -9.70 -3.81 -70.30
CA VAL A 100 -10.33 -4.33 -69.07
C VAL A 100 -11.85 -4.35 -69.25
N LYS A 101 -12.41 -3.32 -69.89
CA LYS A 101 -13.83 -3.23 -70.25
C LYS A 101 -14.27 -4.33 -71.23
N ASN A 102 -13.45 -4.60 -72.25
CA ASN A 102 -13.67 -5.75 -73.14
C ASN A 102 -13.58 -7.09 -72.40
N THR A 103 -12.65 -7.22 -71.45
CA THR A 103 -12.49 -8.41 -70.59
C THR A 103 -13.73 -8.65 -69.72
N ALA A 104 -14.32 -7.58 -69.15
CA ALA A 104 -15.58 -7.64 -68.41
C ALA A 104 -16.74 -8.18 -69.27
N GLY A 105 -16.85 -7.74 -70.52
CA GLY A 105 -17.86 -8.24 -71.47
C GLY A 105 -17.67 -9.70 -71.89
N TRP A 106 -16.43 -10.14 -72.07
CA TRP A 106 -16.11 -11.55 -72.33
C TRP A 106 -16.40 -12.44 -71.12
N TRP A 107 -16.18 -11.95 -69.91
CA TRP A 107 -16.51 -12.68 -68.69
C TRP A 107 -18.03 -12.78 -68.46
N ALA A 108 -18.77 -11.69 -68.68
CA ALA A 108 -20.23 -11.65 -68.61
C ALA A 108 -20.93 -12.61 -69.59
N THR A 109 -20.23 -12.99 -70.67
CA THR A 109 -20.71 -13.97 -71.67
C THR A 109 -20.13 -15.38 -71.46
N ASN A 110 -19.42 -15.62 -70.35
CA ASN A 110 -18.70 -16.84 -70.00
C ASN A 110 -17.69 -17.29 -71.10
N ALA A 111 -17.15 -16.35 -71.88
CA ALA A 111 -16.14 -16.61 -72.91
C ALA A 111 -14.71 -16.70 -72.33
N ILE A 112 -14.51 -16.21 -71.10
CA ILE A 112 -13.28 -16.36 -70.30
C ILE A 112 -13.63 -16.76 -68.86
N SER A 113 -12.66 -17.29 -68.13
CA SER A 113 -12.82 -17.73 -66.74
C SER A 113 -12.90 -16.57 -65.74
N GLU A 114 -13.44 -16.86 -64.54
CA GLU A 114 -13.46 -15.94 -63.40
C GLU A 114 -12.04 -15.49 -63.02
N THR A 115 -11.06 -16.41 -63.04
CA THR A 115 -9.65 -16.09 -62.79
C THR A 115 -9.08 -15.10 -63.82
N GLU A 116 -9.44 -15.19 -65.10
CA GLU A 116 -8.97 -14.25 -66.14
C GLU A 116 -9.55 -12.85 -65.97
N PHE A 117 -10.83 -12.74 -65.59
CA PHE A 117 -11.46 -11.47 -65.24
C PHE A 117 -10.83 -10.84 -63.98
N VAL A 118 -10.65 -11.64 -62.94
CA VAL A 118 -10.12 -11.20 -61.64
C VAL A 118 -8.64 -10.79 -61.73
N ASN A 119 -7.88 -11.35 -62.68
CA ASN A 119 -6.55 -10.83 -63.06
C ASN A 119 -6.60 -9.45 -63.75
N ALA A 120 -7.68 -9.11 -64.47
CA ALA A 120 -7.85 -7.76 -65.03
C ALA A 120 -8.25 -6.74 -63.94
N ILE A 121 -9.01 -7.16 -62.93
CA ILE A 121 -9.24 -6.36 -61.72
C ILE A 121 -7.92 -6.11 -60.96
N ALA A 122 -7.06 -7.13 -60.85
CA ALA A 122 -5.72 -7.00 -60.29
C ALA A 122 -4.86 -5.95 -60.99
N TYR A 123 -5.03 -5.76 -62.30
CA TYR A 123 -4.38 -4.66 -63.00
C TYR A 123 -4.90 -3.28 -62.53
N LEU A 124 -6.21 -3.08 -62.41
CA LEU A 124 -6.81 -1.80 -61.99
C LEU A 124 -6.35 -1.37 -60.59
N ILE A 125 -6.25 -2.35 -59.69
CA ILE A 125 -5.69 -2.19 -58.35
C ILE A 125 -4.24 -1.75 -58.45
N LYS A 126 -3.42 -2.48 -59.21
CA LYS A 126 -1.99 -2.22 -59.36
C LYS A 126 -1.66 -0.83 -59.92
N VAL A 127 -2.47 -0.30 -60.83
CA VAL A 127 -2.28 1.04 -61.45
C VAL A 127 -3.04 2.17 -60.77
N GLY A 128 -3.45 1.97 -59.51
CA GLY A 128 -4.00 3.03 -58.66
C GLY A 128 -5.39 3.54 -59.07
N ILE A 129 -6.11 2.82 -59.94
CA ILE A 129 -7.50 3.16 -60.32
C ILE A 129 -8.47 2.65 -59.24
N ILE A 130 -8.18 1.50 -58.64
CA ILE A 130 -8.87 0.93 -57.49
C ILE A 130 -7.92 0.97 -56.29
N ASN A 131 -8.38 1.45 -55.12
CA ASN A 131 -7.50 1.60 -53.94
C ASN A 131 -7.84 0.67 -52.76
N ILE A 132 -6.95 -0.31 -52.53
CA ILE A 132 -7.07 -1.30 -51.46
C ILE A 132 -6.25 -0.92 -50.21
N GLU A 133 -5.17 -0.15 -50.32
CA GLU A 133 -4.44 0.33 -49.13
C GLU A 133 -5.23 1.39 -48.34
N SER A 134 -6.31 1.93 -48.92
CA SER A 134 -7.35 2.68 -48.21
C SER A 134 -8.55 1.83 -47.72
N SER A 135 -8.56 0.51 -47.93
CA SER A 135 -9.74 -0.34 -47.66
C SER A 135 -9.53 -1.44 -46.61
N LYS A 136 -8.32 -1.63 -46.07
CA LYS A 136 -8.10 -2.47 -44.88
C LYS A 136 -8.38 -1.67 -43.61
N SER A 137 -9.26 -2.17 -42.75
CA SER A 137 -9.55 -1.49 -41.47
C SER A 137 -8.41 -1.70 -40.45
N PRO A 138 -8.26 -0.81 -39.46
CA PRO A 138 -7.28 -0.97 -38.38
C PRO A 138 -7.41 -2.32 -37.68
N GLU A 139 -8.64 -2.77 -37.42
CA GLU A 139 -8.94 -4.01 -36.71
C GLU A 139 -8.55 -5.22 -37.55
N LEU A 140 -8.74 -5.18 -38.88
CA LEU A 140 -8.25 -6.25 -39.76
C LEU A 140 -6.72 -6.33 -39.71
N ILE A 141 -6.03 -5.19 -39.73
CA ILE A 141 -4.57 -5.11 -39.64
C ILE A 141 -4.06 -5.66 -38.29
N ALA A 142 -4.73 -5.36 -37.18
CA ALA A 142 -4.38 -5.88 -35.86
C ALA A 142 -4.76 -7.36 -35.66
N ASN A 143 -5.88 -7.84 -36.23
CA ASN A 143 -6.22 -9.26 -36.20
C ASN A 143 -5.26 -10.09 -37.08
N MET A 144 -4.83 -9.58 -38.24
CA MET A 144 -3.77 -10.19 -39.04
C MET A 144 -2.44 -10.30 -38.26
N TRP A 145 -2.15 -9.34 -37.38
CA TRP A 145 -0.98 -9.43 -36.49
C TRP A 145 -1.20 -10.46 -35.37
N VAL A 146 -2.34 -10.44 -34.68
CA VAL A 146 -2.70 -11.42 -33.63
C VAL A 146 -2.71 -12.87 -34.13
N ASN A 147 -3.11 -13.09 -35.38
CA ASN A 147 -3.13 -14.42 -36.00
C ASN A 147 -1.79 -14.82 -36.64
N GLY A 148 -0.79 -13.93 -36.66
CA GLY A 148 0.55 -14.19 -37.22
C GLY A 148 0.66 -14.04 -38.75
N ASP A 149 -0.36 -13.49 -39.43
CA ASP A 149 -0.38 -13.28 -40.89
C ASP A 149 0.54 -12.13 -41.36
N ILE A 150 0.85 -11.17 -40.46
CA ILE A 150 1.83 -10.09 -40.70
C ILE A 150 2.75 -9.90 -39.49
N ASN A 151 4.01 -9.55 -39.76
CA ASN A 151 5.03 -9.28 -38.74
C ASN A 151 4.99 -7.82 -38.26
N ASP A 152 5.61 -7.58 -37.10
CA ASP A 152 5.63 -6.30 -36.37
C ASP A 152 6.03 -5.11 -37.23
N ASP A 153 7.13 -5.18 -37.99
CA ASP A 153 7.56 -4.09 -38.91
C ASP A 153 6.45 -3.67 -39.88
N LYS A 154 5.71 -4.67 -40.38
CA LYS A 154 4.63 -4.48 -41.35
C LYS A 154 3.34 -4.05 -40.67
N PHE A 155 3.08 -4.51 -39.46
CA PHE A 155 1.98 -4.03 -38.63
C PHE A 155 2.20 -2.55 -38.25
N LEU A 156 3.33 -2.20 -37.64
CA LEU A 156 3.70 -0.85 -37.22
C LEU A 156 3.77 0.14 -38.39
N ALA A 157 4.27 -0.27 -39.56
CA ALA A 157 4.22 0.57 -40.76
C ALA A 157 2.77 0.86 -41.23
N ASN A 158 1.82 -0.05 -41.00
CA ASN A 158 0.40 0.24 -41.22
C ASN A 158 -0.15 1.17 -40.12
N VAL A 159 0.17 0.92 -38.84
CA VAL A 159 -0.20 1.80 -37.70
C VAL A 159 0.22 3.24 -37.96
N GLU A 160 1.46 3.47 -38.39
CA GLU A 160 1.96 4.81 -38.72
C GLU A 160 1.20 5.46 -39.88
N GLN A 161 0.84 4.71 -40.92
CA GLN A 161 -0.03 5.24 -41.99
C GLN A 161 -1.46 5.55 -41.52
N LEU A 162 -2.00 4.77 -40.58
CA LEU A 162 -3.32 5.02 -39.99
C LEU A 162 -3.32 6.30 -39.15
N ILE A 163 -2.24 6.57 -38.41
CA ILE A 163 -2.04 7.83 -37.67
C ILE A 163 -1.91 9.01 -38.63
N GLN A 164 -1.07 8.90 -39.66
CA GLN A 164 -0.85 9.98 -40.65
C GLN A 164 -2.09 10.35 -41.48
N LYS A 165 -3.13 9.50 -41.49
CA LYS A 165 -4.40 9.71 -42.18
C LYS A 165 -5.55 10.07 -41.22
N ASP A 166 -5.25 10.33 -39.94
CA ASP A 166 -6.23 10.57 -38.85
C ASP A 166 -7.25 9.42 -38.66
N ILE A 167 -6.90 8.18 -39.03
CA ILE A 167 -7.76 7.00 -38.90
C ILE A 167 -7.66 6.41 -37.48
N ILE A 168 -6.49 6.49 -36.84
CA ILE A 168 -6.32 6.24 -35.40
C ILE A 168 -5.58 7.43 -34.78
N THR A 169 -6.12 8.00 -33.70
CA THR A 169 -5.63 9.24 -33.08
C THR A 169 -4.94 8.97 -31.74
N ILE A 170 -4.05 9.88 -31.34
CA ILE A 170 -3.26 9.82 -30.09
C ILE A 170 -3.72 10.98 -29.19
N LYS A 171 -4.01 10.72 -27.90
CA LYS A 171 -4.54 11.73 -26.95
C LYS A 171 -3.48 12.72 -26.42
N SER A 172 -2.93 13.54 -27.31
CA SER A 172 -2.33 14.82 -26.93
C SER A 172 -2.62 15.84 -28.00
N ASP A 173 -3.23 16.98 -27.63
CA ASP A 173 -3.66 18.06 -28.53
C ASP A 173 -2.48 18.77 -29.27
N SER A 174 -1.26 18.28 -29.09
CA SER A 174 -0.02 18.75 -29.72
C SER A 174 0.75 17.67 -30.49
N ILE A 175 0.24 16.43 -30.54
CA ILE A 175 0.87 15.28 -31.20
C ILE A 175 0.09 14.90 -32.46
N THR A 176 0.73 15.07 -33.61
CA THR A 176 0.18 14.75 -34.95
C THR A 176 1.05 13.75 -35.72
N LYS A 177 2.10 13.23 -35.08
CA LYS A 177 3.03 12.24 -35.63
C LYS A 177 3.48 11.26 -34.56
N THR A 178 3.68 10.01 -34.96
CA THR A 178 4.40 8.96 -34.22
C THR A 178 5.67 9.51 -33.56
N SER A 179 6.47 10.29 -34.29
CA SER A 179 7.72 10.92 -33.84
C SER A 179 7.58 11.98 -32.71
N GLN A 180 6.43 12.11 -32.07
CA GLN A 180 6.21 12.98 -30.90
C GLN A 180 5.70 12.20 -29.66
N LEU A 181 5.38 10.92 -29.81
CA LEU A 181 5.17 10.00 -28.69
C LEU A 181 6.52 9.51 -28.13
N PRO A 182 6.57 8.97 -26.91
CA PRO A 182 7.74 8.24 -26.42
C PRO A 182 8.08 7.04 -27.31
N ASP A 183 9.36 6.83 -27.62
CA ASP A 183 9.78 5.78 -28.57
C ASP A 183 9.37 4.35 -28.14
N TRP A 184 9.26 4.09 -26.83
CA TRP A 184 8.77 2.81 -26.28
C TRP A 184 7.30 2.56 -26.66
N LEU A 185 6.52 3.63 -26.85
CA LEU A 185 5.12 3.58 -27.22
C LEU A 185 4.95 3.33 -28.72
N VAL A 186 5.73 4.05 -29.53
CA VAL A 186 5.66 4.03 -31.00
C VAL A 186 5.95 2.65 -31.57
N ASN A 187 6.86 1.89 -30.96
CA ASN A 187 7.35 0.62 -31.50
C ASN A 187 6.73 -0.64 -30.87
N ASN A 188 5.81 -0.50 -29.91
CA ASN A 188 5.23 -1.65 -29.20
C ASN A 188 4.04 -2.24 -29.98
N ALA A 189 4.30 -3.23 -30.83
CA ALA A 189 3.28 -3.88 -31.67
C ALA A 189 2.14 -4.53 -30.85
N GLY A 190 2.45 -5.16 -29.72
CA GLY A 190 1.43 -5.76 -28.84
C GLY A 190 0.54 -4.72 -28.17
N TRP A 191 1.11 -3.58 -27.78
CA TRP A 191 0.37 -2.43 -27.29
C TRP A 191 -0.43 -1.75 -28.38
N TRP A 192 0.10 -1.55 -29.59
CA TRP A 192 -0.66 -1.00 -30.71
C TRP A 192 -1.75 -1.95 -31.19
N ALA A 193 -1.53 -3.27 -31.16
CA ALA A 193 -2.55 -4.25 -31.49
C ALA A 193 -3.62 -4.31 -30.40
N ALA A 194 -3.25 -4.37 -29.12
CA ALA A 194 -4.18 -4.20 -28.01
C ALA A 194 -4.95 -2.89 -28.18
N ARG A 195 -4.27 -1.75 -28.40
CA ARG A 195 -4.85 -0.43 -28.67
C ARG A 195 -5.69 -0.36 -29.93
N ILE A 196 -5.48 -1.16 -30.96
CA ILE A 196 -6.31 -1.10 -32.19
C ILE A 196 -7.48 -2.08 -32.09
N ILE A 197 -7.33 -3.16 -31.33
CA ILE A 197 -8.39 -4.13 -31.01
C ILE A 197 -9.30 -3.61 -29.88
N THR A 198 -8.79 -2.75 -28.98
CA THR A 198 -9.49 -2.18 -27.80
C THR A 198 -9.67 -0.65 -27.84
N ASN A 199 -9.03 0.06 -28.77
CA ASN A 199 -9.06 1.51 -28.95
C ASN A 199 -8.50 2.37 -27.78
N SER A 200 -7.37 2.00 -27.12
CA SER A 200 -6.87 2.67 -25.89
C SER A 200 -5.34 2.66 -25.63
N ASP A 201 -4.83 3.65 -24.86
CA ASP A 201 -3.39 3.94 -24.57
C ASP A 201 -2.92 3.62 -23.11
N PHE A 202 -1.74 3.00 -22.86
CA PHE A 202 -1.25 2.56 -21.50
C PHE A 202 0.29 2.44 -21.27
N ASN A 203 0.83 2.56 -20.02
CA ASN A 203 2.16 2.02 -19.61
C ASN A 203 2.30 1.75 -18.09
N PHE A 204 3.22 0.84 -17.69
CA PHE A 204 3.59 0.61 -16.28
C PHE A 204 4.95 -0.10 -16.10
N ASP A 205 5.67 0.18 -14.99
CA ASP A 205 6.90 -0.51 -14.55
C ASP A 205 6.64 -1.43 -13.33
N PRO A 206 6.81 -2.76 -13.44
CA PRO A 206 6.63 -3.69 -12.31
C PRO A 206 7.76 -3.67 -11.28
N GLY A 207 8.92 -3.08 -11.57
CA GLY A 207 10.04 -2.95 -10.62
C GLY A 207 9.69 -2.05 -9.43
N TYR A 208 9.00 -0.94 -9.70
CA TYR A 208 8.59 0.06 -8.71
C TYR A 208 7.61 -0.46 -7.64
N VAL A 209 6.89 -1.55 -7.94
CA VAL A 209 5.91 -2.21 -7.04
C VAL A 209 6.58 -2.74 -5.74
N LYS A 210 7.92 -2.83 -5.71
CA LYS A 210 8.75 -3.36 -4.62
C LYS A 210 9.41 -2.30 -3.73
N GLU A 211 9.32 -1.01 -4.04
CA GLU A 211 9.82 0.02 -3.11
C GLU A 211 8.82 0.22 -1.96
N GLU A 212 9.17 -0.27 -0.77
CA GLU A 212 8.47 0.04 0.47
C GLU A 212 8.79 1.47 0.92
N ILE A 213 7.99 2.43 0.46
CA ILE A 213 7.95 3.80 0.99
C ILE A 213 7.15 3.78 2.30
N TYR A 214 7.77 3.25 3.36
CA TYR A 214 7.26 3.33 4.73
C TYR A 214 7.80 4.61 5.40
N PRO A 215 6.95 5.60 5.76
CA PRO A 215 7.44 6.84 6.39
C PRO A 215 8.04 6.60 7.78
N CYS A 216 7.55 5.60 8.49
CA CYS A 216 8.13 5.13 9.75
C CYS A 216 9.04 3.93 9.48
N ALA A 217 10.36 4.16 9.39
CA ALA A 217 11.32 3.07 9.51
C ALA A 217 11.21 2.48 10.93
N GLU A 218 10.94 1.17 11.01
CA GLU A 218 10.45 0.44 12.20
C GLU A 218 8.98 0.76 12.57
N ARG A 219 8.14 -0.28 12.75
CA ARG A 219 6.77 -0.15 13.31
C ARG A 219 6.80 0.14 14.82
N ILE A 220 7.45 1.22 15.24
CA ILE A 220 7.35 1.74 16.60
C ILE A 220 6.06 2.55 16.70
N TYR A 221 5.12 2.14 17.55
CA TYR A 221 3.80 2.76 17.71
C TYR A 221 3.79 4.07 18.52
N VAL A 222 4.81 4.91 18.29
CA VAL A 222 4.69 6.37 18.47
C VAL A 222 4.45 6.93 17.07
N SER A 223 3.43 7.76 16.88
CA SER A 223 3.18 8.47 15.61
C SER A 223 4.48 9.13 15.13
N CYS A 224 5.16 8.58 14.13
CA CYS A 224 6.41 9.16 13.61
C CYS A 224 6.15 10.54 12.98
N PHE A 225 4.89 10.79 12.60
CA PHE A 225 4.36 12.05 12.11
C PHE A 225 4.12 13.08 13.21
N THR A 226 4.64 14.29 12.97
CA THR A 226 4.37 15.54 13.69
C THR A 226 2.90 15.97 13.56
N LYS A 227 2.35 16.44 14.68
CA LYS A 227 0.94 16.86 14.81
C LYS A 227 0.81 18.11 15.67
N THR A 228 0.40 19.21 15.06
CA THR A 228 0.07 20.49 15.71
C THR A 228 -1.44 20.73 15.68
N TYR A 229 -1.97 21.41 16.68
CA TYR A 229 -3.39 21.68 16.82
C TYR A 229 -3.62 23.17 17.15
N ASN A 230 -4.66 23.74 16.55
CA ASN A 230 -5.12 25.09 16.84
C ASN A 230 -6.00 25.15 18.11
N SER A 231 -6.31 26.36 18.57
CA SER A 231 -7.12 26.63 19.76
C SER A 231 -8.54 26.03 19.71
N TYR A 232 -9.04 25.73 18.50
CA TYR A 232 -10.33 25.06 18.29
C TYR A 232 -10.27 23.54 18.42
N GLY A 233 -9.07 22.96 18.59
CA GLY A 233 -8.84 21.52 18.77
C GLY A 233 -8.66 20.73 17.47
N PHE A 234 -8.51 21.40 16.33
CA PHE A 234 -8.29 20.75 15.03
C PHE A 234 -6.83 20.88 14.58
N ARG A 235 -6.41 20.00 13.68
CA ARG A 235 -5.01 19.89 13.25
C ARG A 235 -4.60 21.06 12.35
N GLY A 236 -3.39 21.57 12.53
CA GLY A 236 -2.80 22.63 11.71
C GLY A 236 -2.71 23.98 12.43
N SER A 237 -2.42 25.02 11.66
CA SER A 237 -2.15 26.38 12.13
C SER A 237 -3.36 27.04 12.83
N GLU A 238 -3.04 28.00 13.70
CA GLU A 238 -4.01 28.90 14.31
C GLU A 238 -4.57 29.91 13.29
N PHE A 239 -5.84 30.28 13.43
CA PHE A 239 -6.53 31.28 12.61
C PHE A 239 -7.35 32.25 13.49
N GLN A 240 -7.77 33.38 12.94
CA GLN A 240 -8.59 34.36 13.68
C GLN A 240 -10.07 34.03 13.56
N GLU A 241 -10.81 34.05 14.68
CA GLU A 241 -12.27 33.83 14.70
C GLU A 241 -12.99 34.72 13.69
N GLN A 242 -12.70 36.03 13.75
CA GLN A 242 -13.17 37.00 12.77
C GLN A 242 -12.24 37.04 11.57
N LYS A 243 -12.84 36.89 10.38
CA LYS A 243 -12.20 37.01 9.08
C LYS A 243 -11.70 38.44 8.84
N SER A 244 -10.52 38.58 8.22
CA SER A 244 -10.03 39.88 7.75
C SER A 244 -10.71 40.28 6.43
N GLY A 245 -10.82 41.59 6.18
CA GLY A 245 -11.63 42.12 5.06
C GLY A 245 -11.14 41.78 3.65
N THR A 246 -9.99 41.11 3.50
CA THR A 246 -9.38 40.68 2.23
C THR A 246 -9.33 39.16 2.04
N ASP A 247 -9.78 38.39 3.04
CA ASP A 247 -9.57 36.94 3.06
C ASP A 247 -10.65 36.19 2.24
N PHE A 248 -10.34 34.96 1.85
CA PHE A 248 -11.32 33.96 1.40
C PHE A 248 -11.08 32.64 2.16
N ARG A 249 -12.06 32.25 2.97
CA ARG A 249 -11.96 31.22 4.01
C ARG A 249 -12.61 29.92 3.58
N ILE A 250 -11.79 28.88 3.45
CA ILE A 250 -12.16 27.53 3.06
C ILE A 250 -12.05 26.62 4.28
N PHE A 251 -13.17 26.15 4.81
CA PHE A 251 -13.17 25.08 5.79
C PHE A 251 -13.22 23.73 5.10
N ILE A 252 -12.41 22.79 5.57
CA ILE A 252 -12.40 21.42 5.06
C ILE A 252 -12.87 20.49 6.17
N VAL A 253 -13.97 19.79 5.93
CA VAL A 253 -14.44 18.69 6.78
C VAL A 253 -14.24 17.36 6.08
N GLY A 254 -14.17 16.29 6.87
CA GLY A 254 -13.95 14.94 6.36
C GLY A 254 -13.39 14.03 7.44
N GLY A 255 -13.22 12.77 7.07
CA GLY A 255 -12.71 11.72 7.95
C GLY A 255 -11.22 11.84 8.29
N SER A 256 -10.65 10.70 8.66
CA SER A 256 -9.26 10.54 9.10
C SER A 256 -8.21 10.85 8.02
N THR A 257 -8.57 10.84 6.73
CA THR A 257 -7.70 11.29 5.62
C THR A 257 -7.60 12.82 5.60
N THR A 258 -8.69 13.55 5.82
CA THR A 258 -8.69 15.01 5.97
C THR A 258 -7.94 15.44 7.24
N PHE A 259 -8.08 14.69 8.34
CA PHE A 259 -7.23 14.85 9.53
C PHE A 259 -5.73 14.58 9.26
N GLY A 260 -5.37 13.95 8.13
CA GLY A 260 -3.98 13.68 7.74
C GLY A 260 -3.35 12.49 8.46
N THR A 261 -4.13 11.45 8.82
CA THR A 261 -3.54 10.20 9.30
C THR A 261 -2.54 9.67 8.27
N GLY A 262 -1.37 9.20 8.72
CA GLY A 262 -0.31 8.67 7.84
C GLY A 262 0.67 9.69 7.26
N VAL A 263 0.57 10.98 7.62
CA VAL A 263 1.48 12.05 7.17
C VAL A 263 1.78 13.09 8.26
N ASP A 264 2.92 13.77 8.13
CA ASP A 264 3.31 14.97 8.90
C ASP A 264 2.38 16.16 8.64
N ASP A 265 2.43 17.18 9.51
CA ASP A 265 1.57 18.37 9.37
C ASP A 265 1.71 19.05 7.99
N ASP A 266 2.95 19.13 7.51
CA ASP A 266 3.30 19.79 6.25
C ASP A 266 2.79 19.06 4.99
N ASP A 267 2.45 17.77 5.10
CA ASP A 267 2.08 16.89 4.00
C ASP A 267 0.60 16.47 4.01
N THR A 268 -0.22 17.11 4.86
CA THR A 268 -1.68 16.95 4.81
C THR A 268 -2.25 17.62 3.55
N TRP A 269 -3.27 17.03 2.91
CA TRP A 269 -3.86 17.61 1.70
C TRP A 269 -4.42 19.04 1.89
N PRO A 270 -4.99 19.44 3.05
CA PRO A 270 -5.32 20.84 3.32
C PRO A 270 -4.12 21.78 3.26
N VAL A 271 -2.95 21.35 3.76
CA VAL A 271 -1.72 22.15 3.73
C VAL A 271 -1.14 22.20 2.31
N HIS A 272 -1.22 21.12 1.52
CA HIS A 272 -0.90 21.19 0.10
C HIS A 272 -1.86 22.15 -0.65
N LEU A 273 -3.15 22.16 -0.33
CA LEU A 273 -4.10 23.10 -0.94
C LEU A 273 -3.77 24.56 -0.56
N GLN A 274 -3.41 24.84 0.69
CA GLN A 274 -2.91 26.15 1.12
C GLN A 274 -1.64 26.56 0.35
N LYS A 275 -0.69 25.64 0.17
CA LYS A 275 0.55 25.86 -0.61
C LYS A 275 0.23 26.21 -2.07
N ILE A 276 -0.69 25.48 -2.71
CA ILE A 276 -1.14 25.74 -4.09
C ILE A 276 -1.88 27.09 -4.19
N ALA A 277 -2.80 27.37 -3.26
CA ALA A 277 -3.55 28.63 -3.24
C ALA A 277 -2.61 29.84 -3.13
N ASN A 278 -1.64 29.81 -2.20
CA ASN A 278 -0.64 30.86 -2.04
C ASN A 278 0.24 31.06 -3.29
N GLU A 279 0.56 29.99 -4.02
CA GLU A 279 1.38 30.07 -5.22
C GLU A 279 0.60 30.61 -6.44
N LYS A 280 -0.68 30.23 -6.61
CA LYS A 280 -1.46 30.52 -7.81
C LYS A 280 -2.39 31.74 -7.66
N ILE A 281 -2.80 32.08 -6.44
CA ILE A 281 -3.74 33.17 -6.14
C ILE A 281 -3.03 34.25 -5.31
N THR A 282 -2.32 35.16 -6.00
CA THR A 282 -1.59 36.28 -5.37
C THR A 282 -2.43 37.55 -5.18
N GLU A 283 -3.74 37.49 -5.45
CA GLU A 283 -4.66 38.64 -5.53
C GLU A 283 -5.69 38.66 -4.38
N LYS A 284 -5.74 37.60 -3.58
CA LYS A 284 -6.58 37.42 -2.39
C LYS A 284 -5.79 36.58 -1.39
N ASP A 285 -5.95 36.85 -0.11
CA ASP A 285 -5.42 35.99 0.94
C ASP A 285 -6.38 34.81 1.12
N ILE A 286 -5.96 33.59 0.77
CA ILE A 286 -6.79 32.39 0.90
C ILE A 286 -6.44 31.69 2.21
N GLU A 287 -7.42 31.43 3.06
CA GLU A 287 -7.23 30.74 4.34
C GLU A 287 -7.88 29.36 4.28
N VAL A 288 -7.06 28.30 4.31
CA VAL A 288 -7.50 26.90 4.22
C VAL A 288 -7.40 26.24 5.59
N ILE A 289 -8.55 25.90 6.18
CA ILE A 289 -8.65 25.47 7.58
C ILE A 289 -9.09 24.01 7.65
N ASN A 290 -8.24 23.15 8.22
CA ASN A 290 -8.51 21.73 8.39
C ASN A 290 -9.39 21.49 9.64
N PHE A 291 -10.61 20.97 9.44
CA PHE A 291 -11.56 20.56 10.47
C PHE A 291 -11.86 19.03 10.41
N GLY A 292 -10.94 18.26 9.83
CA GLY A 292 -11.06 16.80 9.71
C GLY A 292 -11.14 16.10 11.07
N ILE A 293 -12.03 15.10 11.18
CA ILE A 293 -12.23 14.28 12.37
C ILE A 293 -11.84 12.84 12.07
N SER A 294 -10.93 12.27 12.87
CA SER A 294 -10.58 10.86 12.73
C SER A 294 -11.80 9.96 12.99
N ALA A 295 -12.05 9.00 12.08
CA ALA A 295 -13.28 8.19 12.01
C ALA A 295 -14.61 8.97 11.85
N GLY A 296 -14.55 10.26 11.52
CA GLY A 296 -15.71 11.11 11.21
C GLY A 296 -16.52 10.59 10.02
N THR A 297 -17.84 10.74 10.11
CA THR A 297 -18.85 10.44 9.09
C THR A 297 -19.61 11.70 8.69
N SER A 298 -20.32 11.67 7.55
CA SER A 298 -21.18 12.75 7.04
C SER A 298 -22.12 13.35 8.08
N LYS A 299 -22.57 12.52 9.03
CA LYS A 299 -23.43 12.91 10.15
C LYS A 299 -22.69 13.78 11.17
N SER A 300 -21.53 13.32 11.65
CA SER A 300 -20.70 14.09 12.57
C SER A 300 -20.13 15.36 11.93
N GLU A 301 -19.89 15.33 10.61
CA GLU A 301 -19.43 16.48 9.84
C GLU A 301 -20.54 17.51 9.64
N TYR A 302 -21.77 17.09 9.33
CA TYR A 302 -22.93 17.99 9.32
C TYR A 302 -23.18 18.63 10.70
N ASP A 303 -23.13 17.84 11.78
CA ASP A 303 -23.25 18.36 13.15
C ASP A 303 -22.09 19.32 13.49
N LEU A 304 -20.87 19.07 13.03
CA LEU A 304 -19.73 19.98 13.21
C LEU A 304 -19.94 21.30 12.47
N ILE A 305 -20.37 21.24 11.20
CA ILE A 305 -20.65 22.44 10.39
C ILE A 305 -21.68 23.29 11.11
N LYS A 306 -22.85 22.69 11.38
CA LYS A 306 -24.02 23.37 11.95
C LYS A 306 -23.78 23.98 13.32
N ASN A 307 -23.06 23.28 14.20
CA ASN A 307 -22.92 23.70 15.60
C ASN A 307 -21.62 24.48 15.88
N LYS A 308 -20.67 24.55 14.94
CA LYS A 308 -19.36 25.20 15.16
C LYS A 308 -18.81 25.99 13.96
N ILE A 309 -18.85 25.47 12.73
CA ILE A 309 -18.21 26.14 11.59
C ILE A 309 -19.02 27.33 11.09
N VAL A 310 -20.36 27.26 11.09
CA VAL A 310 -21.23 28.38 10.64
C VAL A 310 -20.93 29.69 11.39
N SER A 311 -20.58 29.63 12.68
CA SER A 311 -20.20 30.81 13.46
C SER A 311 -18.81 31.40 13.17
N LEU A 312 -18.03 30.79 12.27
CA LEU A 312 -16.63 31.17 11.96
C LEU A 312 -16.47 31.82 10.57
N ASP A 313 -17.57 32.35 10.01
CA ASP A 313 -17.61 33.11 8.74
C ASP A 313 -17.00 32.37 7.53
N PRO A 314 -17.47 31.14 7.20
CA PRO A 314 -17.01 30.38 6.03
C PRO A 314 -17.46 31.02 4.71
N ASP A 315 -16.57 31.15 3.71
CA ASP A 315 -17.01 31.37 2.32
C ASP A 315 -17.35 30.04 1.64
N LEU A 316 -16.54 29.02 1.88
CA LEU A 316 -16.63 27.71 1.26
C LEU A 316 -16.39 26.60 2.29
N ILE A 317 -17.23 25.56 2.25
CA ILE A 317 -17.03 24.31 2.97
C ILE A 317 -16.83 23.18 1.96
N ILE A 318 -15.70 22.49 2.07
CA ILE A 318 -15.39 21.29 1.27
C ILE A 318 -15.55 20.06 2.18
N MET A 319 -16.40 19.13 1.76
CA MET A 319 -16.71 17.90 2.48
C MET A 319 -16.10 16.71 1.72
N TYR A 320 -15.00 16.17 2.26
CA TYR A 320 -14.25 15.06 1.66
C TYR A 320 -14.55 13.76 2.42
N ASP A 321 -15.40 12.92 1.83
CA ASP A 321 -16.23 11.99 2.60
C ASP A 321 -16.57 10.67 1.84
N GLY A 322 -17.24 9.75 2.54
CA GLY A 322 -17.79 8.50 2.04
C GLY A 322 -17.17 7.26 2.70
N TRP A 323 -15.89 7.32 3.09
CA TRP A 323 -15.13 6.14 3.55
C TRP A 323 -15.63 5.56 4.87
N ASN A 324 -15.71 6.39 5.91
CA ASN A 324 -16.24 5.98 7.22
C ASN A 324 -17.75 5.75 7.15
N ASP A 325 -18.46 6.52 6.33
CA ASP A 325 -19.89 6.37 6.06
C ASP A 325 -20.25 4.98 5.57
N PHE A 326 -19.53 4.48 4.56
CA PHE A 326 -19.69 3.11 4.09
C PHE A 326 -19.62 2.08 5.23
N ARG A 327 -18.72 2.29 6.22
CA ARG A 327 -18.49 1.38 7.35
C ARG A 327 -19.54 1.50 8.46
N GLN A 328 -20.20 2.66 8.61
CA GLN A 328 -20.96 3.01 9.81
C GLN A 328 -22.44 3.33 9.57
N ILE A 329 -22.83 3.87 8.40
CA ILE A 329 -24.21 4.27 8.09
C ILE A 329 -24.68 3.82 6.69
N SER A 330 -25.95 4.06 6.35
CA SER A 330 -26.51 3.71 5.03
C SER A 330 -26.16 4.76 3.97
N ALA A 331 -26.11 4.35 2.71
CA ALA A 331 -25.82 5.28 1.62
C ALA A 331 -26.91 6.36 1.50
N GLU A 332 -28.16 6.02 1.78
CA GLU A 332 -29.26 6.97 1.85
C GLU A 332 -29.08 8.01 2.96
N GLU A 333 -28.61 7.62 4.16
CA GLU A 333 -28.36 8.56 5.27
C GLU A 333 -27.23 9.53 4.90
N THR A 334 -26.12 9.02 4.35
CA THR A 334 -25.02 9.83 3.80
C THR A 334 -25.52 10.89 2.81
N ILE A 335 -26.32 10.47 1.82
CA ILE A 335 -26.85 11.36 0.78
C ILE A 335 -27.81 12.42 1.38
N GLN A 336 -28.61 12.08 2.40
CA GLN A 336 -29.44 13.07 3.08
C GLN A 336 -28.63 14.07 3.93
N ASN A 337 -27.51 13.63 4.52
CA ASN A 337 -26.61 14.53 5.25
C ASN A 337 -25.95 15.54 4.30
N TRP A 338 -25.44 15.11 3.14
CA TRP A 338 -24.92 16.02 2.10
C TRP A 338 -25.97 17.02 1.61
N LYS A 339 -27.20 16.55 1.30
CA LYS A 339 -28.33 17.44 0.97
C LYS A 339 -28.65 18.43 2.09
N SER A 340 -28.38 18.09 3.35
CA SER A 340 -28.59 18.96 4.49
C SER A 340 -27.47 19.98 4.67
N VAL A 341 -26.21 19.62 4.40
CA VAL A 341 -25.07 20.55 4.35
C VAL A 341 -25.28 21.60 3.27
N CYS A 342 -25.61 21.20 2.04
CA CYS A 342 -25.73 22.15 0.93
C CYS A 342 -26.90 23.14 1.14
N ARG A 343 -28.05 22.65 1.63
CA ARG A 343 -29.16 23.53 2.05
C ARG A 343 -28.81 24.43 3.23
N LEU A 344 -27.93 24.01 4.14
CA LEU A 344 -27.47 24.87 5.22
C LEU A 344 -26.63 26.02 4.66
N GLY A 345 -25.80 25.75 3.65
CA GLY A 345 -25.07 26.77 2.89
C GLY A 345 -25.99 27.83 2.26
N GLU A 346 -27.06 27.40 1.57
CA GLU A 346 -28.09 28.29 1.01
C GLU A 346 -28.76 29.20 2.05
N ASN A 347 -28.88 28.76 3.31
CA ASN A 347 -29.54 29.50 4.38
C ASN A 347 -28.60 30.43 5.17
N GLU A 348 -27.37 29.98 5.44
CA GLU A 348 -26.41 30.68 6.29
C GLU A 348 -25.36 31.48 5.50
N GLY A 349 -25.33 31.34 4.16
CA GLY A 349 -24.56 32.20 3.26
C GLY A 349 -23.16 31.69 2.86
N PHE A 350 -22.93 30.38 2.88
CA PHE A 350 -21.66 29.76 2.47
C PHE A 350 -21.86 28.74 1.34
N ASP A 351 -20.84 28.56 0.51
CA ASP A 351 -20.85 27.54 -0.55
C ASP A 351 -20.45 26.15 -0.03
N ALA A 352 -21.00 25.10 -0.64
CA ALA A 352 -20.77 23.71 -0.23
C ALA A 352 -20.34 22.84 -1.42
N ILE A 353 -19.21 22.14 -1.28
CA ILE A 353 -18.70 21.18 -2.27
C ILE A 353 -18.56 19.80 -1.63
N ILE A 354 -19.13 18.78 -2.28
CA ILE A 354 -19.04 17.38 -1.84
C ILE A 354 -18.04 16.63 -2.73
N ILE A 355 -17.06 15.97 -2.12
CA ILE A 355 -16.00 15.21 -2.79
C ILE A 355 -15.97 13.78 -2.23
N ILE A 356 -16.01 12.78 -3.12
CA ILE A 356 -15.95 11.37 -2.73
C ILE A 356 -14.50 10.92 -2.58
N GLN A 357 -14.15 10.45 -1.38
CA GLN A 357 -12.81 9.96 -1.07
C GLN A 357 -12.38 8.77 -1.97
N PRO A 358 -11.29 8.88 -2.75
CA PRO A 358 -10.62 7.74 -3.35
C PRO A 358 -9.96 6.82 -2.31
N LEU A 359 -9.85 5.55 -2.67
CA LEU A 359 -9.21 4.47 -1.92
C LEU A 359 -8.25 3.69 -2.86
N PRO A 360 -7.38 2.78 -2.35
CA PRO A 360 -6.49 1.97 -3.20
C PRO A 360 -7.19 1.18 -4.31
N ILE A 361 -8.49 0.87 -4.10
CA ILE A 361 -9.30 -0.01 -4.94
C ILE A 361 -10.24 0.75 -5.89
N THR A 362 -10.45 2.05 -5.68
CA THR A 362 -11.31 2.85 -6.56
C THR A 362 -10.57 3.18 -7.85
N GLY A 363 -11.32 3.25 -8.95
CA GLY A 363 -10.75 3.52 -10.26
C GLY A 363 -10.01 2.34 -10.91
N PHE A 364 -9.16 2.68 -11.85
CA PHE A 364 -8.39 1.76 -12.69
C PHE A 364 -6.93 1.60 -12.24
N ARG A 365 -6.46 2.42 -11.28
CA ARG A 365 -5.15 2.21 -10.65
C ARG A 365 -5.00 0.77 -10.16
N VAL A 366 -3.80 0.23 -10.36
CA VAL A 366 -3.32 -1.00 -9.74
C VAL A 366 -2.48 -0.61 -8.52
N PRO A 367 -2.87 -0.97 -7.29
CA PRO A 367 -2.05 -0.68 -6.11
C PRO A 367 -0.72 -1.45 -6.11
N THR A 368 0.27 -0.84 -5.46
CA THR A 368 1.63 -1.38 -5.31
C THR A 368 1.67 -2.56 -4.32
N GLY A 369 2.80 -3.25 -4.21
CA GLY A 369 2.96 -4.38 -3.28
C GLY A 369 2.70 -3.94 -1.84
N GLN A 370 3.32 -2.82 -1.44
CA GLN A 370 3.07 -2.17 -0.15
C GLN A 370 1.56 -1.94 0.10
N GLU A 371 0.85 -1.40 -0.88
CA GLU A 371 -0.57 -1.05 -0.70
C GLU A 371 -1.48 -2.28 -0.71
N MET A 372 -1.13 -3.34 -1.44
CA MET A 372 -1.81 -4.64 -1.36
C MET A 372 -1.54 -5.38 -0.03
N THR A 373 -0.44 -5.06 0.67
CA THR A 373 -0.10 -5.64 1.99
C THR A 373 -0.64 -4.83 3.17
N ASN A 374 -0.63 -3.49 3.06
CA ASN A 374 -1.08 -2.57 4.12
C ASN A 374 -2.56 -2.20 4.02
N SER A 375 -3.16 -2.43 2.87
CA SER A 375 -4.57 -2.19 2.58
C SER A 375 -5.22 -3.47 2.09
N PHE A 376 -6.53 -3.53 2.32
CA PHE A 376 -7.63 -3.95 1.45
C PHE A 376 -8.68 -4.55 2.41
N SER A 377 -9.80 -3.86 2.64
CA SER A 377 -10.85 -4.39 3.53
C SER A 377 -12.29 -4.06 3.14
N SER A 378 -12.53 -3.51 1.95
CA SER A 378 -13.91 -3.19 1.53
C SER A 378 -14.17 -3.18 0.03
N PHE A 379 -14.33 -4.36 -0.58
CA PHE A 379 -14.88 -4.47 -1.94
C PHE A 379 -16.29 -3.86 -2.07
N SER A 380 -17.07 -3.89 -0.98
CA SER A 380 -18.40 -3.29 -0.90
C SER A 380 -18.38 -1.75 -0.84
N TYR A 381 -17.24 -1.12 -0.59
CA TYR A 381 -17.08 0.33 -0.80
C TYR A 381 -17.23 0.69 -2.27
N VAL A 382 -16.61 -0.05 -3.20
CA VAL A 382 -16.68 0.27 -4.64
C VAL A 382 -18.13 0.34 -5.09
N GLN A 383 -18.96 -0.62 -4.66
CA GLN A 383 -20.39 -0.66 -4.94
C GLN A 383 -21.17 0.50 -4.31
N LYS A 384 -20.98 0.81 -3.01
CA LYS A 384 -21.67 1.97 -2.39
C LYS A 384 -21.19 3.30 -2.98
N SER A 385 -19.92 3.42 -3.33
CA SER A 385 -19.33 4.65 -3.89
C SER A 385 -19.97 5.05 -5.21
N GLN A 386 -20.43 4.07 -6.00
CA GLN A 386 -21.19 4.35 -7.23
C GLN A 386 -22.55 4.98 -6.92
N GLN A 387 -23.26 4.51 -5.89
CA GLN A 387 -24.56 5.07 -5.47
C GLN A 387 -24.44 6.55 -5.06
N TYR A 388 -23.29 6.94 -4.50
CA TYR A 388 -22.99 8.34 -4.19
C TYR A 388 -22.83 9.20 -5.45
N VAL A 389 -22.11 8.71 -6.46
CA VAL A 389 -21.89 9.42 -7.72
C VAL A 389 -23.16 9.48 -8.58
N ASP A 390 -24.01 8.45 -8.53
CA ASP A 390 -25.28 8.39 -9.25
C ASP A 390 -26.23 9.55 -8.89
N VAL A 391 -26.11 10.14 -7.69
CA VAL A 391 -26.95 11.26 -7.21
C VAL A 391 -26.30 12.66 -7.35
N PHE A 392 -25.07 12.77 -7.86
CA PHE A 392 -24.38 14.06 -8.01
C PHE A 392 -25.18 15.11 -8.78
N LYS A 393 -25.78 14.73 -9.91
CA LYS A 393 -26.66 15.60 -10.72
C LYS A 393 -27.91 16.10 -9.97
N GLU A 394 -28.26 15.48 -8.84
CA GLU A 394 -29.30 15.97 -7.95
C GLU A 394 -28.72 16.89 -6.86
N LEU A 395 -27.55 16.56 -6.32
CA LEU A 395 -26.82 17.36 -5.34
C LEU A 395 -26.40 18.73 -5.91
N ASP A 396 -25.87 18.78 -7.13
CA ASP A 396 -25.49 20.01 -7.87
C ASP A 396 -26.63 21.03 -8.06
N LYS A 397 -27.87 20.69 -7.69
CA LYS A 397 -29.01 21.63 -7.67
C LYS A 397 -29.10 22.47 -6.39
N SER A 398 -28.30 22.13 -5.38
CA SER A 398 -28.26 22.77 -4.05
C SER A 398 -26.83 22.93 -3.51
N CYS A 399 -25.89 22.10 -3.96
CA CYS A 399 -24.46 22.23 -3.69
C CYS A 399 -23.82 23.06 -4.80
N SER A 400 -22.74 23.78 -4.47
CA SER A 400 -22.02 24.65 -5.40
C SER A 400 -21.22 23.84 -6.44
N ALA A 401 -20.76 22.65 -6.05
CA ALA A 401 -20.27 21.60 -6.96
C ALA A 401 -20.25 20.22 -6.27
N THR A 402 -20.14 19.16 -7.08
CA THR A 402 -19.74 17.81 -6.63
C THR A 402 -18.53 17.31 -7.43
N ALA A 403 -17.71 16.43 -6.85
CA ALA A 403 -16.53 15.87 -7.53
C ALA A 403 -16.31 14.38 -7.24
N ASP A 404 -16.11 13.60 -8.30
CA ASP A 404 -15.82 12.17 -8.23
C ASP A 404 -14.30 11.96 -8.26
N PHE A 405 -13.68 11.82 -7.09
CA PHE A 405 -12.24 11.64 -7.01
C PHE A 405 -11.79 10.17 -7.10
N ARG A 406 -12.71 9.20 -7.27
CA ARG A 406 -12.40 7.76 -7.33
C ARG A 406 -11.34 7.38 -8.38
N HIS A 407 -11.12 8.25 -9.37
CA HIS A 407 -10.23 8.07 -10.51
C HIS A 407 -8.97 8.96 -10.51
N ILE A 408 -8.77 9.85 -9.52
CA ILE A 408 -7.66 10.83 -9.57
C ILE A 408 -6.26 10.20 -9.53
N PHE A 409 -6.19 8.96 -9.07
CA PHE A 409 -4.94 8.21 -8.95
C PHE A 409 -4.68 7.25 -10.12
N ASP A 410 -5.56 7.16 -11.12
CA ASP A 410 -5.49 6.11 -12.17
C ASP A 410 -4.16 6.08 -12.95
N TYR A 411 -3.41 7.19 -12.95
CA TYR A 411 -2.08 7.33 -13.58
C TYR A 411 -0.92 7.41 -12.58
N THR A 412 -1.16 7.15 -11.30
CA THR A 412 -0.15 7.24 -10.24
C THR A 412 0.53 5.90 -10.01
N GLN A 413 1.82 5.83 -10.31
CA GLN A 413 2.61 4.58 -10.28
C GLN A 413 3.32 4.34 -8.94
N GLU A 414 3.52 5.41 -8.14
CA GLU A 414 4.16 5.34 -6.83
C GLU A 414 3.20 4.86 -5.73
N PRO A 415 3.70 4.27 -4.62
CA PRO A 415 2.92 4.13 -3.39
C PRO A 415 2.39 5.50 -2.92
N ILE A 416 1.07 5.59 -2.81
CA ILE A 416 0.35 6.80 -2.38
C ILE A 416 -0.61 6.54 -1.23
N PHE A 417 -0.86 5.28 -0.87
CA PHE A 417 -1.63 4.91 0.31
C PHE A 417 -0.74 4.33 1.41
N TYR A 418 -1.01 4.79 2.63
CA TYR A 418 -0.45 4.25 3.87
C TYR A 418 -1.23 2.99 4.31
N ASP A 419 -2.55 3.01 4.14
CA ASP A 419 -3.49 1.93 4.44
C ASP A 419 -4.75 2.03 3.55
N ASP A 420 -5.81 1.27 3.89
CA ASP A 420 -7.11 1.21 3.21
C ASP A 420 -7.76 2.54 2.77
N GLY A 421 -7.43 3.67 3.40
CA GLY A 421 -8.01 4.96 3.00
C GLY A 421 -7.14 6.18 3.24
N HIS A 422 -6.03 6.06 3.97
CA HIS A 422 -5.14 7.18 4.25
C HIS A 422 -4.04 7.27 3.20
N THR A 423 -3.88 8.45 2.60
CA THR A 423 -2.83 8.72 1.62
C THR A 423 -1.52 9.16 2.29
N LEU A 424 -0.39 8.84 1.65
CA LEU A 424 0.94 9.39 1.90
C LEU A 424 1.03 10.83 1.35
N GLY A 425 2.13 11.54 1.57
CA GLY A 425 2.29 12.95 1.14
C GLY A 425 2.11 13.14 -0.38
N SER A 426 2.63 12.22 -1.18
CA SER A 426 2.42 12.15 -2.64
C SER A 426 0.93 12.09 -3.03
N GLY A 427 0.16 11.21 -2.38
CA GLY A 427 -1.28 11.10 -2.57
C GLY A 427 -2.06 12.33 -2.08
N ASN A 428 -1.68 12.89 -0.92
CA ASN A 428 -2.27 14.11 -0.37
C ASN A 428 -2.07 15.32 -1.31
N LYS A 429 -0.88 15.43 -1.92
CA LYS A 429 -0.59 16.46 -2.92
C LYS A 429 -1.49 16.33 -4.15
N ILE A 430 -1.66 15.12 -4.69
CA ILE A 430 -2.54 14.86 -5.85
C ILE A 430 -4.01 15.17 -5.50
N ILE A 431 -4.48 14.82 -4.29
CA ILE A 431 -5.81 15.24 -3.81
C ILE A 431 -5.93 16.77 -3.85
N ALA A 432 -4.96 17.50 -3.28
CA ALA A 432 -4.97 18.96 -3.25
C ALA A 432 -4.94 19.61 -4.65
N GLU A 433 -4.16 19.08 -5.59
CA GLU A 433 -4.14 19.52 -6.99
C GLU A 433 -5.51 19.32 -7.67
N ASN A 434 -6.18 18.20 -7.36
CA ASN A 434 -7.54 17.92 -7.85
C ASN A 434 -8.60 18.81 -7.18
N VAL A 435 -8.52 19.07 -5.87
CA VAL A 435 -9.43 20.03 -5.21
C VAL A 435 -9.24 21.43 -5.79
N PHE A 436 -8.00 21.85 -6.00
CA PHE A 436 -7.72 23.16 -6.58
C PHE A 436 -8.28 23.30 -8.01
N SER A 437 -8.24 22.24 -8.82
CA SER A 437 -8.83 22.25 -10.17
C SER A 437 -10.36 22.43 -10.18
N VAL A 438 -11.06 21.94 -9.15
CA VAL A 438 -12.51 22.13 -8.97
C VAL A 438 -12.82 23.56 -8.54
N ILE A 439 -12.14 24.11 -7.52
CA ILE A 439 -12.49 25.41 -6.93
C ILE A 439 -11.98 26.61 -7.76
N SER A 440 -10.85 26.47 -8.46
CA SER A 440 -10.17 27.59 -9.12
C SER A 440 -10.98 28.25 -10.26
N PRO A 441 -11.69 27.50 -11.13
CA PRO A 441 -12.58 28.09 -12.12
C PRO A 441 -13.78 28.82 -11.49
N ILE A 442 -14.30 28.32 -10.36
CA ILE A 442 -15.51 28.84 -9.70
C ILE A 442 -15.22 30.17 -8.98
N TYR A 443 -14.16 30.22 -8.16
CA TYR A 443 -13.92 31.34 -7.23
C TYR A 443 -12.84 32.32 -7.67
N PHE A 444 -11.94 31.88 -8.55
CA PHE A 444 -10.74 32.64 -8.93
C PHE A 444 -10.63 32.90 -10.44
N ASN A 445 -11.56 32.37 -11.26
CA ASN A 445 -11.59 32.51 -12.72
C ASN A 445 -10.24 32.12 -13.39
N LYS A 446 -9.54 31.13 -12.81
CA LYS A 446 -8.29 30.57 -13.34
C LYS A 446 -8.49 29.10 -13.66
N THR A 447 -8.35 28.73 -14.92
CA THR A 447 -8.31 27.31 -15.33
C THR A 447 -7.01 26.68 -14.85
N TYR A 448 -7.11 25.61 -14.07
CA TYR A 448 -5.95 24.85 -13.59
C TYR A 448 -5.94 23.47 -14.24
N SER A 449 -4.98 23.24 -15.13
CA SER A 449 -4.76 21.94 -15.76
C SER A 449 -3.75 21.15 -14.95
N ILE A 450 -4.15 19.97 -14.49
CA ILE A 450 -3.28 19.06 -13.75
C ILE A 450 -2.42 18.30 -14.77
N THR A 451 -1.12 18.56 -14.76
CA THR A 451 -0.15 17.90 -15.65
C THR A 451 0.76 17.00 -14.83
N HIS A 452 0.37 15.73 -14.68
CA HIS A 452 1.22 14.74 -14.02
C HIS A 452 2.39 14.35 -14.94
N ASN A 453 3.50 15.10 -14.85
CA ASN A 453 4.76 14.74 -15.49
C ASN A 453 5.33 13.47 -14.81
N GLN A 454 5.08 12.30 -15.40
CA GLN A 454 5.76 11.07 -15.02
C GLN A 454 7.24 11.15 -15.41
N SER A 455 8.13 11.04 -14.41
CA SER A 455 9.56 10.81 -14.63
C SER A 455 9.79 9.33 -14.90
N MET A 456 9.75 8.92 -16.17
CA MET A 456 9.92 7.52 -16.56
C MET A 456 11.39 7.09 -16.50
N ASN A 457 11.70 6.05 -15.72
CA ASN A 457 12.92 5.23 -15.85
C ASN A 457 12.49 3.81 -16.25
N ASN A 458 13.31 3.15 -17.08
CA ASN A 458 12.96 1.87 -17.72
C ASN A 458 13.65 0.68 -17.04
N GLU A 459 12.99 -0.48 -16.97
CA GLU A 459 13.38 -1.69 -17.75
C GLU A 459 12.34 -2.83 -17.64
N LEU A 460 12.13 -3.54 -18.78
CA LEU A 460 11.33 -4.77 -19.03
C LEU A 460 9.93 -4.61 -19.65
N ASP A 461 9.81 -5.16 -20.87
CA ASP A 461 8.58 -5.24 -21.68
C ASP A 461 7.50 -6.10 -21.01
N THR A 462 6.62 -5.44 -20.28
CA THR A 462 5.52 -6.07 -19.53
C THR A 462 4.20 -5.87 -20.26
N VAL A 463 3.50 -6.95 -20.61
CA VAL A 463 2.17 -6.88 -21.24
C VAL A 463 1.19 -6.30 -20.22
N TYR A 464 0.65 -5.10 -20.48
CA TYR A 464 -0.31 -4.43 -19.59
C TYR A 464 -1.70 -4.39 -20.25
N ALA A 465 -2.63 -5.16 -19.71
CA ALA A 465 -4.00 -5.32 -20.21
C ALA A 465 -5.03 -5.22 -19.08
N VAL A 466 -4.76 -4.33 -18.11
CA VAL A 466 -5.61 -4.09 -16.95
C VAL A 466 -7.01 -3.65 -17.39
N ALA A 467 -8.04 -4.28 -16.81
CA ALA A 467 -9.45 -4.11 -17.17
C ALA A 467 -9.80 -4.31 -18.67
N ALA A 468 -8.90 -4.89 -19.48
CA ALA A 468 -9.18 -5.16 -20.88
C ALA A 468 -10.17 -6.33 -21.04
N ASN A 469 -11.04 -6.27 -22.05
CA ASN A 469 -11.81 -7.43 -22.45
C ASN A 469 -11.00 -8.28 -23.44
N LEU A 470 -10.59 -9.45 -22.96
CA LEU A 470 -9.78 -10.45 -23.65
C LEU A 470 -10.51 -11.82 -23.69
N SER A 471 -11.83 -11.82 -23.53
CA SER A 471 -12.65 -13.04 -23.53
C SER A 471 -12.50 -13.82 -24.85
N GLY A 472 -12.48 -15.15 -24.75
CA GLY A 472 -12.32 -16.07 -25.88
C GLY A 472 -10.96 -16.02 -26.60
N ARG A 473 -9.98 -15.26 -26.10
CA ARG A 473 -8.66 -15.12 -26.76
C ARG A 473 -7.73 -16.31 -26.46
N ASN A 474 -6.86 -16.58 -27.42
CA ASN A 474 -5.86 -17.64 -27.30
C ASN A 474 -4.48 -17.03 -26.98
N PHE A 475 -3.91 -17.42 -25.84
CA PHE A 475 -2.57 -17.08 -25.37
C PHE A 475 -1.64 -18.31 -25.31
N ASP A 476 -2.04 -19.43 -25.93
CA ASP A 476 -1.23 -20.65 -26.02
C ASP A 476 0.18 -20.34 -26.55
N ASP A 477 1.18 -21.01 -25.98
CA ASP A 477 2.62 -20.92 -26.33
C ASP A 477 3.29 -19.53 -26.19
N LEU A 478 2.59 -18.50 -25.68
CA LEU A 478 3.15 -17.16 -25.45
C LEU A 478 4.03 -17.08 -24.19
N SER A 479 4.88 -16.04 -24.12
CA SER A 479 5.54 -15.65 -22.88
C SER A 479 4.90 -14.40 -22.29
N LEU A 480 4.22 -14.55 -21.17
CA LEU A 480 3.51 -13.51 -20.42
C LEU A 480 4.11 -13.36 -19.01
N GLN A 481 5.42 -13.55 -18.86
CA GLN A 481 6.13 -13.33 -17.60
C GLN A 481 5.91 -11.89 -17.12
N ASN A 482 5.58 -11.70 -15.84
CA ASN A 482 5.20 -10.42 -15.22
C ASN A 482 3.98 -9.69 -15.81
N ALA A 483 3.29 -10.24 -16.82
CA ALA A 483 2.16 -9.58 -17.49
C ALA A 483 1.04 -9.21 -16.50
N VAL A 484 0.39 -8.07 -16.71
CA VAL A 484 -0.62 -7.50 -15.81
C VAL A 484 -2.00 -7.54 -16.48
N PHE A 485 -2.81 -8.49 -16.04
CA PHE A 485 -4.22 -8.70 -16.43
C PHE A 485 -5.18 -8.36 -15.29
N ASP A 486 -4.76 -7.53 -14.32
CA ASP A 486 -5.59 -7.17 -13.17
C ASP A 486 -6.93 -6.56 -13.64
N LYS A 487 -8.05 -6.99 -13.03
CA LYS A 487 -9.43 -6.62 -13.41
C LYS A 487 -9.84 -6.99 -14.84
N ALA A 488 -9.01 -7.67 -15.64
CA ALA A 488 -9.32 -8.02 -17.03
C ALA A 488 -10.40 -9.09 -17.15
N ASP A 489 -11.15 -9.08 -18.26
CA ASP A 489 -12.03 -10.18 -18.62
C ASP A 489 -11.27 -11.20 -19.48
N LEU A 490 -10.86 -12.30 -18.84
CA LEU A 490 -10.15 -13.43 -19.44
C LEU A 490 -11.04 -14.68 -19.52
N SER A 491 -12.37 -14.49 -19.58
CA SER A 491 -13.30 -15.63 -19.70
C SER A 491 -13.11 -16.41 -21.00
N ASP A 492 -13.31 -17.73 -20.97
CA ASP A 492 -13.17 -18.63 -22.13
C ASP A 492 -11.79 -18.60 -22.85
N THR A 493 -10.74 -18.18 -22.15
CA THR A 493 -9.37 -18.04 -22.71
C THR A 493 -8.54 -19.33 -22.62
N SER A 494 -7.49 -19.41 -23.45
CA SER A 494 -6.53 -20.51 -23.44
C SER A 494 -5.10 -20.02 -23.16
N PHE A 495 -4.40 -20.73 -22.27
CA PHE A 495 -3.05 -20.45 -21.74
C PHE A 495 -2.17 -21.73 -21.73
N LYS A 496 -2.32 -22.61 -22.72
CA LYS A 496 -1.54 -23.86 -22.79
C LYS A 496 -0.07 -23.55 -23.07
N ASN A 497 0.82 -24.14 -22.29
CA ASN A 497 2.28 -23.94 -22.35
C ASN A 497 2.76 -22.48 -22.15
N THR A 498 1.86 -21.54 -21.85
CA THR A 498 2.20 -20.12 -21.69
C THR A 498 3.12 -19.92 -20.48
N ASN A 499 4.16 -19.11 -20.60
CA ASN A 499 4.94 -18.67 -19.43
C ASN A 499 4.15 -17.58 -18.69
N ILE A 500 3.87 -17.77 -17.40
CA ILE A 500 3.09 -16.84 -16.56
C ILE A 500 3.80 -16.53 -15.22
N ASP A 501 5.09 -16.83 -15.09
CA ASP A 501 5.84 -16.54 -13.86
C ASP A 501 5.78 -15.04 -13.53
N GLY A 502 5.48 -14.71 -12.28
CA GLY A 502 5.24 -13.34 -11.82
C GLY A 502 4.02 -12.62 -12.44
N ALA A 503 3.23 -13.27 -13.30
CA ALA A 503 2.07 -12.65 -13.94
C ALA A 503 0.96 -12.35 -12.93
N ARG A 504 0.24 -11.26 -13.18
CA ARG A 504 -0.82 -10.75 -12.32
C ARG A 504 -2.19 -10.86 -13.00
N PHE A 505 -3.14 -11.35 -12.25
CA PHE A 505 -4.54 -11.56 -12.61
C PHE A 505 -5.46 -11.06 -11.49
N ALA A 506 -5.03 -10.10 -10.68
CA ALA A 506 -5.76 -9.69 -9.48
C ALA A 506 -7.14 -9.16 -9.87
N PHE A 507 -8.21 -9.73 -9.29
CA PHE A 507 -9.62 -9.45 -9.64
C PHE A 507 -10.00 -9.71 -11.11
N ALA A 508 -9.21 -10.48 -11.87
CA ALA A 508 -9.54 -10.87 -13.24
C ALA A 508 -10.69 -11.90 -13.28
N ASN A 509 -11.52 -11.82 -14.31
CA ASN A 509 -12.52 -12.85 -14.60
C ASN A 509 -11.86 -14.01 -15.36
N LEU A 510 -11.62 -15.12 -14.66
CA LEU A 510 -10.96 -16.33 -15.21
C LEU A 510 -11.95 -17.47 -15.53
N ASN A 511 -13.25 -17.18 -15.60
CA ASN A 511 -14.29 -18.19 -15.86
C ASN A 511 -14.01 -18.98 -17.15
N ASN A 512 -14.01 -20.31 -17.07
CA ASN A 512 -13.65 -21.23 -18.17
C ASN A 512 -12.23 -21.07 -18.75
N SER A 513 -11.35 -20.28 -18.13
CA SER A 513 -9.95 -20.18 -18.55
C SER A 513 -9.16 -21.40 -18.11
N ASN A 514 -8.42 -22.03 -19.02
CA ASN A 514 -7.54 -23.16 -18.67
C ASN A 514 -6.24 -22.74 -17.96
N LEU A 515 -6.04 -21.44 -17.69
CA LEU A 515 -5.00 -20.94 -16.79
C LEU A 515 -5.02 -21.69 -15.44
N LEU A 516 -6.23 -21.90 -14.91
CA LEU A 516 -6.43 -22.48 -13.59
C LEU A 516 -6.44 -24.02 -13.60
N ASP A 517 -6.30 -24.67 -14.75
CA ASP A 517 -6.10 -26.13 -14.85
C ASP A 517 -4.67 -26.55 -14.50
N ARG A 518 -3.70 -25.63 -14.62
CA ARG A 518 -2.26 -25.86 -14.39
C ARG A 518 -1.97 -26.42 -13.00
N THR A 519 -1.02 -27.36 -12.90
CA THR A 519 -0.49 -27.79 -11.60
C THR A 519 0.46 -26.77 -10.99
N ASP A 520 1.09 -25.94 -11.83
CA ASP A 520 2.08 -24.95 -11.41
C ASP A 520 1.55 -23.52 -11.61
N LEU A 521 1.43 -22.81 -10.48
CA LEU A 521 0.95 -21.44 -10.31
C LEU A 521 1.82 -20.70 -9.26
N HIS A 522 3.11 -21.06 -9.12
CA HIS A 522 4.02 -20.33 -8.22
C HIS A 522 4.21 -18.86 -8.64
N ASN A 523 4.43 -17.96 -7.67
CA ASN A 523 4.62 -16.52 -7.85
C ASN A 523 3.50 -15.72 -8.56
N VAL A 524 2.42 -16.35 -9.03
CA VAL A 524 1.37 -15.62 -9.76
C VAL A 524 0.48 -14.84 -8.79
N ASN A 525 -0.05 -13.69 -9.21
CA ASN A 525 -0.99 -12.91 -8.40
C ASN A 525 -2.44 -13.21 -8.82
N LEU A 526 -3.19 -13.89 -7.95
CA LEU A 526 -4.61 -14.24 -8.07
C LEU A 526 -5.48 -13.45 -7.06
N ALA A 527 -4.98 -12.35 -6.49
CA ALA A 527 -5.65 -11.64 -5.41
C ALA A 527 -7.09 -11.28 -5.78
N GLY A 528 -8.05 -11.68 -4.93
CA GLY A 528 -9.47 -11.43 -5.13
C GLY A 528 -10.10 -12.01 -6.41
N THR A 529 -9.45 -12.98 -7.07
CA THR A 529 -10.08 -13.75 -8.15
C THR A 529 -11.15 -14.72 -7.60
N ASP A 530 -12.15 -15.04 -8.42
CA ASP A 530 -13.13 -16.07 -8.09
C ASP A 530 -12.55 -17.46 -8.39
N LEU A 531 -12.15 -18.18 -7.33
CA LEU A 531 -11.67 -19.56 -7.41
C LEU A 531 -12.74 -20.60 -7.02
N SER A 532 -14.00 -20.20 -6.78
CA SER A 532 -15.05 -21.05 -6.19
C SER A 532 -15.33 -22.38 -6.90
N ASN A 533 -15.06 -22.46 -8.20
CA ASN A 533 -15.24 -23.66 -9.02
C ASN A 533 -13.91 -24.36 -9.39
N VAL A 534 -12.80 -24.00 -8.75
CA VAL A 534 -11.44 -24.41 -9.12
C VAL A 534 -10.89 -25.41 -8.11
N SER A 535 -10.49 -26.60 -8.58
CA SER A 535 -9.83 -27.58 -7.71
C SER A 535 -8.38 -27.17 -7.47
N LEU A 536 -8.04 -26.74 -6.25
CA LEU A 536 -6.66 -26.35 -5.87
C LEU A 536 -5.79 -27.53 -5.40
N LYS A 537 -6.35 -28.74 -5.41
CA LYS A 537 -5.71 -29.96 -4.91
C LYS A 537 -4.40 -30.25 -5.66
N GLY A 538 -3.30 -30.39 -4.93
CA GLY A 538 -1.99 -30.75 -5.50
C GLY A 538 -1.31 -29.67 -6.35
N LYS A 539 -1.81 -28.43 -6.35
CA LYS A 539 -1.17 -27.31 -7.08
C LYS A 539 0.02 -26.74 -6.30
N ASP A 540 1.02 -26.26 -7.02
CA ASP A 540 2.04 -25.38 -6.48
C ASP A 540 1.55 -23.92 -6.53
N LEU A 541 1.35 -23.33 -5.36
CA LEU A 541 0.99 -21.93 -5.15
C LEU A 541 2.03 -21.24 -4.24
N SER A 542 3.26 -21.76 -4.19
CA SER A 542 4.32 -21.10 -3.42
C SER A 542 4.65 -19.72 -3.98
N GLY A 543 4.83 -18.74 -3.08
CA GLY A 543 5.00 -17.33 -3.45
C GLY A 543 3.80 -16.67 -4.15
N ALA A 544 2.69 -17.39 -4.38
CA ALA A 544 1.52 -16.84 -5.07
C ALA A 544 0.76 -15.86 -4.17
N ASN A 545 0.18 -14.81 -4.74
CA ASN A 545 -0.71 -13.91 -4.01
C ASN A 545 -2.15 -14.40 -4.16
N LEU A 546 -2.73 -14.85 -3.05
CA LEU A 546 -4.09 -15.36 -2.87
C LEU A 546 -4.89 -14.49 -1.89
N SER A 547 -4.41 -13.29 -1.58
CA SER A 547 -5.11 -12.34 -0.72
C SER A 547 -6.52 -12.07 -1.24
N PHE A 548 -7.49 -11.84 -0.33
CA PHE A 548 -8.91 -11.60 -0.67
C PHE A 548 -9.68 -12.72 -1.37
N VAL A 549 -9.04 -13.84 -1.71
CA VAL A 549 -9.72 -15.00 -2.30
C VAL A 549 -10.62 -15.65 -1.24
N ASP A 550 -11.76 -16.20 -1.68
CA ASP A 550 -12.59 -17.07 -0.85
C ASP A 550 -12.19 -18.53 -1.08
N LEU A 551 -11.31 -19.04 -0.22
CA LEU A 551 -10.87 -20.44 -0.21
C LEU A 551 -11.75 -21.32 0.70
N SER A 552 -12.89 -20.81 1.20
CA SER A 552 -13.76 -21.58 2.08
C SER A 552 -14.15 -22.93 1.45
N GLU A 553 -14.18 -23.99 2.26
CA GLU A 553 -14.51 -25.36 1.87
C GLU A 553 -13.56 -26.03 0.84
N HIS A 554 -12.48 -25.38 0.39
CA HIS A 554 -11.59 -25.94 -0.63
C HIS A 554 -10.72 -27.11 -0.12
N ASP A 555 -10.62 -28.17 -0.93
CA ASP A 555 -9.67 -29.27 -0.69
C ASP A 555 -8.24 -28.89 -1.11
N LEU A 556 -7.47 -28.40 -0.13
CA LEU A 556 -6.06 -28.06 -0.30
C LEU A 556 -5.11 -29.25 -0.11
N THR A 557 -5.57 -30.51 -0.25
CA THR A 557 -4.69 -31.69 -0.08
C THR A 557 -3.57 -31.66 -1.11
N GLY A 558 -2.32 -31.68 -0.63
CA GLY A 558 -1.12 -31.66 -1.47
C GLY A 558 -0.78 -30.29 -2.08
N THR A 559 -1.56 -29.25 -1.82
CA THR A 559 -1.28 -27.88 -2.29
C THR A 559 -0.10 -27.27 -1.52
N ASN A 560 0.90 -26.76 -2.24
CA ASN A 560 2.04 -26.02 -1.68
C ASN A 560 1.66 -24.55 -1.49
N LEU A 561 1.91 -24.00 -0.30
CA LEU A 561 1.56 -22.62 0.10
C LEU A 561 2.73 -21.92 0.83
N ILE A 562 3.95 -22.45 0.70
CA ILE A 562 5.16 -21.83 1.27
C ILE A 562 5.34 -20.43 0.65
N ALA A 563 5.58 -19.43 1.48
CA ALA A 563 5.69 -18.02 1.11
C ALA A 563 4.47 -17.42 0.35
N ALA A 564 3.32 -18.08 0.33
CA ALA A 564 2.12 -17.53 -0.30
C ALA A 564 1.54 -16.35 0.50
N ASP A 565 0.98 -15.36 -0.18
CA ASP A 565 0.19 -14.32 0.47
C ASP A 565 -1.27 -14.78 0.59
N LEU A 566 -1.69 -15.09 1.81
CA LEU A 566 -3.04 -15.49 2.22
C LEU A 566 -3.71 -14.39 3.07
N SER A 567 -3.22 -13.14 3.01
CA SER A 567 -3.76 -12.06 3.84
C SER A 567 -5.22 -11.77 3.48
N HIS A 568 -6.06 -11.63 4.51
CA HIS A 568 -7.52 -11.46 4.42
C HIS A 568 -8.27 -12.57 3.65
N THR A 569 -7.60 -13.64 3.21
CA THR A 569 -8.22 -14.79 2.55
C THR A 569 -9.22 -15.45 3.50
N LYS A 570 -10.43 -15.74 3.01
CA LYS A 570 -11.39 -16.53 3.81
C LYS A 570 -11.03 -17.99 3.65
N ILE A 571 -10.89 -18.70 4.76
CA ILE A 571 -10.48 -20.11 4.77
C ILE A 571 -11.41 -20.99 5.63
N SER A 572 -12.68 -20.58 5.80
CA SER A 572 -13.64 -21.31 6.63
C SER A 572 -13.78 -22.78 6.18
N ASN A 573 -13.78 -23.71 7.12
CA ASN A 573 -13.83 -25.17 6.88
C ASN A 573 -12.64 -25.75 6.07
N VAL A 574 -11.53 -25.02 5.91
CA VAL A 574 -10.32 -25.53 5.23
C VAL A 574 -9.43 -26.32 6.20
N SER A 575 -8.91 -27.47 5.76
CA SER A 575 -7.93 -28.23 6.57
C SER A 575 -6.52 -27.69 6.38
N LEU A 576 -5.97 -27.07 7.43
CA LEU A 576 -4.56 -26.63 7.49
C LEU A 576 -3.62 -27.65 8.14
N LYS A 577 -4.17 -28.74 8.70
CA LYS A 577 -3.44 -29.75 9.47
C LYS A 577 -2.23 -30.30 8.72
N GLY A 578 -1.03 -30.18 9.32
CA GLY A 578 0.20 -30.71 8.74
C GLY A 578 0.74 -29.97 7.51
N LYS A 579 0.19 -28.79 7.17
CA LYS A 579 0.70 -27.97 6.06
C LYS A 579 2.00 -27.25 6.42
N ASP A 580 2.84 -27.04 5.43
CA ASP A 580 3.89 -26.04 5.51
C ASP A 580 3.36 -24.70 5.01
N LEU A 581 3.31 -23.72 5.92
CA LEU A 581 2.96 -22.32 5.66
C LEU A 581 4.15 -21.41 6.04
N SER A 582 5.37 -21.93 5.99
CA SER A 582 6.56 -21.14 6.27
C SER A 582 6.70 -19.97 5.29
N GLY A 583 7.08 -18.80 5.81
CA GLY A 583 7.14 -17.55 5.05
C GLY A 583 5.80 -16.97 4.60
N ALA A 584 4.67 -17.64 4.82
CA ALA A 584 3.37 -17.19 4.32
C ALA A 584 2.87 -15.93 5.04
N ASN A 585 2.18 -15.04 4.32
CA ASN A 585 1.48 -13.91 4.92
C ASN A 585 0.03 -14.33 5.23
N LEU A 586 -0.36 -14.33 6.50
CA LEU A 586 -1.69 -14.72 6.99
C LEU A 586 -2.37 -13.56 7.72
N SER A 587 -1.95 -12.32 7.42
CA SER A 587 -2.45 -11.12 8.08
C SER A 587 -3.97 -11.02 7.96
N PHE A 588 -4.65 -10.62 9.03
CA PHE A 588 -6.11 -10.47 9.12
C PHE A 588 -6.94 -11.74 8.88
N VAL A 589 -6.34 -12.93 8.75
CA VAL A 589 -7.06 -14.21 8.62
C VAL A 589 -7.64 -14.66 9.96
N ASP A 590 -8.79 -15.32 9.96
CA ASP A 590 -9.31 -16.01 11.14
C ASP A 590 -8.92 -17.48 11.15
N LEU A 591 -8.13 -17.87 12.17
CA LEU A 591 -7.67 -19.22 12.42
C LEU A 591 -8.33 -19.87 13.65
N SER A 592 -9.12 -19.15 14.45
CA SER A 592 -9.48 -19.56 15.83
C SER A 592 -10.24 -20.89 15.96
N GLU A 593 -10.90 -21.36 14.90
CA GLU A 593 -11.62 -22.65 14.87
C GLU A 593 -10.86 -23.79 14.13
N HIS A 594 -9.61 -23.57 13.69
CA HIS A 594 -8.87 -24.52 12.84
C HIS A 594 -8.02 -25.53 13.61
N ASP A 595 -7.95 -26.77 13.11
CA ASP A 595 -6.97 -27.76 13.55
C ASP A 595 -5.60 -27.53 12.88
N LEU A 596 -4.73 -26.78 13.57
CA LEU A 596 -3.36 -26.50 13.14
C LEU A 596 -2.35 -27.60 13.52
N THR A 597 -2.78 -28.80 13.95
CA THR A 597 -1.86 -29.83 14.44
C THR A 597 -0.81 -30.19 13.37
N GLY A 598 0.46 -29.91 13.65
CA GLY A 598 1.59 -30.19 12.76
C GLY A 598 1.79 -29.18 11.64
N THR A 599 1.03 -28.09 11.60
CA THR A 599 1.21 -26.98 10.65
C THR A 599 2.46 -26.17 11.01
N ASN A 600 3.29 -25.81 10.04
CA ASN A 600 4.49 -24.99 10.22
C ASN A 600 4.20 -23.52 9.85
N PHE A 601 4.47 -22.58 10.76
CA PHE A 601 4.33 -21.14 10.57
C PHE A 601 5.67 -20.40 10.80
N SER A 602 6.80 -21.07 10.62
CA SER A 602 8.12 -20.41 10.73
C SER A 602 8.26 -19.31 9.67
N ASP A 603 8.82 -18.17 10.05
CA ASP A 603 9.01 -16.99 9.20
C ASP A 603 7.70 -16.37 8.62
N SER A 604 6.52 -16.79 9.11
CA SER A 604 5.22 -16.28 8.64
C SER A 604 4.83 -14.92 9.24
N ILE A 605 3.99 -14.16 8.53
CA ILE A 605 3.42 -12.89 9.01
C ILE A 605 2.00 -13.14 9.54
N LEU A 606 1.75 -12.90 10.83
CA LEU A 606 0.48 -13.16 11.52
C LEU A 606 -0.16 -11.85 12.06
N LEU A 607 0.04 -10.74 11.34
CA LEU A 607 -0.44 -9.42 11.73
C LEU A 607 -1.96 -9.36 11.77
N ASN A 608 -2.56 -8.98 12.91
CA ASN A 608 -4.01 -8.99 13.13
C ASN A 608 -4.71 -10.36 12.94
N THR A 609 -3.98 -11.47 12.79
CA THR A 609 -4.55 -12.82 12.63
C THR A 609 -5.28 -13.24 13.91
N ASN A 610 -6.47 -13.84 13.79
CA ASN A 610 -7.21 -14.37 14.94
C ASN A 610 -6.79 -15.81 15.24
N LEU A 611 -6.09 -15.99 16.36
CA LEU A 611 -5.57 -17.25 16.91
C LEU A 611 -6.19 -17.54 18.29
N SER A 612 -7.35 -16.95 18.60
CA SER A 612 -7.96 -17.03 19.94
C SER A 612 -8.42 -18.45 20.31
N GLY A 613 -8.33 -18.80 21.59
CA GLY A 613 -8.71 -20.12 22.13
C GLY A 613 -7.84 -21.31 21.72
N MET A 614 -6.88 -21.14 20.80
CA MET A 614 -6.15 -22.25 20.17
C MET A 614 -5.08 -22.90 21.06
N ASP A 615 -4.75 -24.17 20.79
CA ASP A 615 -3.65 -24.88 21.45
C ASP A 615 -2.35 -24.80 20.64
N LEU A 616 -1.58 -23.72 20.85
CA LEU A 616 -0.41 -23.36 20.05
C LEU A 616 0.91 -23.96 20.58
N ARG A 617 0.85 -24.84 21.59
CA ARG A 617 2.04 -25.33 22.33
C ARG A 617 3.02 -26.18 21.50
N TYR A 618 2.57 -26.76 20.40
CA TYR A 618 3.36 -27.67 19.56
C TYR A 618 3.47 -27.19 18.11
N ILE A 619 3.19 -25.90 17.87
CA ILE A 619 3.21 -25.29 16.54
C ILE A 619 4.54 -24.55 16.35
N PRO A 620 5.31 -24.81 15.28
CA PRO A 620 6.52 -24.05 14.96
C PRO A 620 6.18 -22.64 14.48
N PHE A 621 6.78 -21.64 15.13
CA PHE A 621 6.60 -20.20 14.86
C PHE A 621 7.94 -19.46 14.88
N THR A 622 9.05 -20.11 14.51
CA THR A 622 10.38 -19.50 14.54
C THR A 622 10.39 -18.25 13.66
N ASN A 623 10.76 -17.09 14.22
CA ASN A 623 10.76 -15.77 13.55
C ASN A 623 9.40 -15.25 13.04
N ALA A 624 8.26 -15.79 13.47
CA ALA A 624 6.96 -15.31 13.02
C ALA A 624 6.58 -13.94 13.64
N ASP A 625 5.87 -13.10 12.88
CA ASP A 625 5.44 -11.76 13.31
C ASP A 625 4.04 -11.77 13.92
N PHE A 626 3.93 -11.54 15.25
CA PHE A 626 2.68 -11.54 16.00
C PHE A 626 2.14 -10.15 16.36
N ARG A 627 2.66 -9.08 15.75
CA ARG A 627 2.17 -7.72 16.00
C ARG A 627 0.66 -7.64 15.75
N SER A 628 -0.08 -7.02 16.66
CA SER A 628 -1.55 -6.91 16.64
C SER A 628 -2.35 -8.23 16.59
N ALA A 629 -1.72 -9.41 16.67
CA ALA A 629 -2.41 -10.69 16.60
C ALA A 629 -3.42 -10.88 17.76
N ILE A 630 -4.54 -11.57 17.51
CA ILE A 630 -5.54 -11.86 18.53
C ILE A 630 -5.28 -13.27 19.07
N LEU A 631 -4.52 -13.35 20.15
CA LEU A 631 -4.07 -14.60 20.79
C LEU A 631 -4.86 -14.94 22.06
N SER A 632 -5.86 -14.12 22.45
CA SER A 632 -6.65 -14.29 23.68
C SER A 632 -7.16 -15.72 23.90
N GLU A 633 -7.12 -16.19 25.15
CA GLU A 633 -7.56 -17.54 25.57
C GLU A 633 -6.76 -18.73 24.98
N SER A 634 -5.74 -18.49 24.15
CA SER A 634 -4.88 -19.54 23.59
C SER A 634 -3.87 -20.11 24.61
N LYS A 635 -3.26 -21.25 24.26
CA LYS A 635 -2.19 -21.90 25.03
C LYS A 635 -0.86 -21.76 24.30
N LEU A 636 0.02 -20.92 24.82
CA LEU A 636 1.31 -20.58 24.20
C LEU A 636 2.44 -21.49 24.69
N SER A 637 3.38 -21.84 23.81
CA SER A 637 4.65 -22.48 24.19
C SER A 637 5.60 -21.45 24.81
N ASP A 638 6.60 -21.91 25.59
CA ASP A 638 7.58 -20.98 26.18
C ASP A 638 8.57 -20.47 25.12
N ALA A 639 8.89 -21.30 24.11
CA ALA A 639 9.75 -20.93 22.99
C ALA A 639 9.17 -19.80 22.12
N LEU A 640 7.84 -19.68 22.05
CA LEU A 640 7.14 -18.60 21.37
C LEU A 640 7.22 -17.25 22.13
N LEU A 641 7.46 -17.29 23.44
CA LEU A 641 7.35 -16.10 24.29
C LEU A 641 8.67 -15.37 24.54
N VAL A 642 9.81 -15.97 24.20
CA VAL A 642 11.15 -15.40 24.37
C VAL A 642 11.65 -14.81 23.05
N ASN A 643 12.22 -13.60 23.08
CA ASN A 643 12.80 -12.92 21.91
C ASN A 643 11.83 -12.80 20.70
N ASN A 644 10.57 -12.43 20.94
CA ASN A 644 9.51 -12.27 19.94
C ASN A 644 8.80 -10.91 20.07
N ASN A 645 8.04 -10.50 19.05
CA ASN A 645 7.29 -9.24 19.06
C ASN A 645 5.77 -9.48 19.06
N PHE A 646 5.11 -9.00 20.12
CA PHE A 646 3.67 -9.03 20.39
C PHE A 646 3.09 -7.60 20.58
N ASP A 647 3.76 -6.58 20.04
CA ASP A 647 3.30 -5.18 20.12
C ASP A 647 1.86 -5.08 19.58
N VAL A 648 0.98 -4.40 20.31
CA VAL A 648 -0.46 -4.21 20.03
C VAL A 648 -1.30 -5.50 20.04
N ALA A 649 -0.70 -6.68 20.29
CA ALA A 649 -1.42 -7.95 20.32
C ALA A 649 -2.47 -8.01 21.45
N LYS A 650 -3.49 -8.85 21.26
CA LYS A 650 -4.49 -9.17 22.30
C LYS A 650 -4.14 -10.51 22.94
N LEU A 651 -3.67 -10.46 24.18
CA LEU A 651 -3.19 -11.59 24.96
C LEU A 651 -4.01 -11.69 26.27
N ASN A 652 -5.34 -11.62 26.13
CA ASN A 652 -6.28 -11.66 27.25
C ASN A 652 -6.54 -13.10 27.72
N ASN A 653 -6.80 -13.26 29.03
CA ASN A 653 -7.07 -14.55 29.69
C ASN A 653 -5.95 -15.61 29.53
N ILE A 654 -4.71 -15.19 29.25
CA ILE A 654 -3.55 -16.08 29.05
C ILE A 654 -2.91 -16.45 30.39
N ASN A 655 -2.53 -17.72 30.55
CA ASN A 655 -1.74 -18.16 31.69
C ASN A 655 -0.24 -18.01 31.41
N PHE A 656 0.33 -16.86 31.77
CA PHE A 656 1.79 -16.64 31.74
C PHE A 656 2.51 -17.12 33.01
N ALA A 657 1.80 -17.63 34.02
CA ALA A 657 2.39 -17.88 35.32
C ALA A 657 3.55 -18.90 35.26
N GLY A 658 4.74 -18.49 35.70
CA GLY A 658 5.96 -19.29 35.63
C GLY A 658 6.65 -19.36 34.25
N LYS A 659 6.14 -18.65 33.22
CA LYS A 659 6.71 -18.66 31.86
C LYS A 659 7.83 -17.64 31.69
N ASP A 660 8.67 -17.90 30.69
CA ASP A 660 9.71 -16.98 30.22
C ASP A 660 9.20 -16.13 29.06
N LEU A 661 9.22 -14.81 29.25
CA LEU A 661 8.84 -13.77 28.29
C LEU A 661 10.04 -12.85 27.98
N SER A 662 11.26 -13.26 28.33
CA SER A 662 12.44 -12.41 28.27
C SER A 662 12.76 -11.91 26.85
N LYS A 663 13.28 -10.68 26.77
CA LYS A 663 13.68 -9.97 25.55
C LYS A 663 12.56 -9.72 24.53
N SER A 664 11.32 -10.07 24.86
CA SER A 664 10.16 -9.88 23.98
C SER A 664 9.54 -8.51 24.12
N SER A 665 8.88 -8.05 23.06
CA SER A 665 8.17 -6.78 23.01
C SER A 665 6.66 -6.99 23.13
N PHE A 666 6.03 -6.19 23.99
CA PHE A 666 4.60 -6.21 24.34
C PHE A 666 4.08 -4.78 24.50
N GLN A 667 4.50 -3.87 23.61
CA GLN A 667 4.10 -2.46 23.67
C GLN A 667 2.61 -2.34 23.31
N GLN A 668 1.82 -1.60 24.10
CA GLN A 668 0.37 -1.42 23.91
C GLN A 668 -0.46 -2.73 23.89
N THR A 669 0.12 -3.87 24.30
CA THR A 669 -0.53 -5.18 24.35
C THR A 669 -1.69 -5.20 25.35
N GLN A 670 -2.79 -5.87 25.00
CA GLN A 670 -3.90 -6.14 25.93
C GLN A 670 -3.61 -7.42 26.74
N LEU A 671 -3.69 -7.32 28.07
CA LEU A 671 -3.38 -8.41 29.03
C LEU A 671 -4.53 -8.64 30.04
N GLU A 672 -5.76 -8.29 29.67
CA GLU A 672 -6.93 -8.39 30.55
C GLU A 672 -7.16 -9.84 31.00
N GLY A 673 -7.24 -10.05 32.33
CA GLY A 673 -7.47 -11.38 32.91
C GLY A 673 -6.28 -12.35 32.86
N SER A 674 -5.12 -11.92 32.35
CA SER A 674 -3.93 -12.79 32.19
C SER A 674 -3.13 -12.96 33.48
N ASP A 675 -2.62 -14.16 33.75
CA ASP A 675 -1.92 -14.52 34.99
C ASP A 675 -0.41 -14.32 34.85
N MET A 676 0.12 -13.21 35.39
CA MET A 676 1.52 -12.78 35.20
C MET A 676 2.47 -13.18 36.35
N ARG A 677 2.02 -13.97 37.33
CA ARG A 677 2.80 -14.26 38.55
C ARG A 677 3.96 -15.22 38.30
N ASN A 678 5.12 -14.95 38.92
CA ASN A 678 6.37 -15.71 38.73
C ASN A 678 6.85 -15.73 37.26
N THR A 679 6.48 -14.75 36.44
CA THR A 679 6.98 -14.63 35.07
C THR A 679 8.44 -14.18 35.06
N ASN A 680 9.23 -14.66 34.09
CA ASN A 680 10.51 -14.04 33.76
C ASN A 680 10.28 -12.99 32.67
N LEU A 681 10.36 -11.70 33.03
CA LEU A 681 10.20 -10.56 32.13
C LEU A 681 11.56 -9.88 31.84
N ASP A 682 12.68 -10.61 32.01
CA ASP A 682 14.04 -10.08 31.85
C ASP A 682 14.23 -9.40 30.49
N ASP A 683 14.63 -8.13 30.47
CA ASP A 683 14.83 -7.31 29.25
C ASP A 683 13.56 -7.20 28.34
N ALA A 684 12.36 -7.46 28.88
CA ALA A 684 11.10 -7.37 28.13
C ALA A 684 10.55 -5.93 28.08
N LYS A 685 9.82 -5.58 27.00
CA LYS A 685 9.28 -4.23 26.77
C LYS A 685 7.75 -4.19 26.89
N PHE A 686 7.23 -3.69 27.99
CA PHE A 686 5.81 -3.41 28.23
C PHE A 686 5.58 -1.90 28.28
N ILE A 687 5.62 -1.22 27.14
CA ILE A 687 5.43 0.23 27.04
C ILE A 687 3.95 0.55 26.80
N GLN A 688 3.37 1.50 27.53
CA GLN A 688 1.94 1.87 27.45
C GLN A 688 0.95 0.69 27.66
N VAL A 689 1.27 -0.19 28.61
CA VAL A 689 0.45 -1.37 28.96
C VAL A 689 -0.31 -1.13 30.27
N ASP A 690 -1.56 -1.59 30.34
CA ASP A 690 -2.39 -1.49 31.54
C ASP A 690 -2.34 -2.79 32.37
N PHE A 691 -1.46 -2.80 33.38
CA PHE A 691 -1.34 -3.92 34.32
C PHE A 691 -2.45 -3.94 35.37
N THR A 692 -3.29 -2.91 35.48
CA THR A 692 -4.38 -2.90 36.49
C THR A 692 -5.47 -3.93 36.19
N LYS A 693 -5.52 -4.43 34.96
CA LYS A 693 -6.50 -5.41 34.47
C LYS A 693 -6.00 -6.87 34.44
N ILE A 694 -4.74 -7.12 34.78
CA ILE A 694 -4.21 -8.50 34.86
C ILE A 694 -4.91 -9.28 35.98
N LYS A 695 -4.86 -10.60 35.90
CA LYS A 695 -5.49 -11.49 36.89
C LYS A 695 -4.95 -11.22 38.30
N ASN A 696 -5.89 -11.09 39.25
CA ASN A 696 -5.61 -10.74 40.65
C ASN A 696 -4.83 -9.43 40.85
N LYS A 697 -4.64 -8.61 39.79
CA LYS A 697 -3.86 -7.37 39.83
C LYS A 697 -2.48 -7.56 40.46
N SER A 698 -1.77 -8.64 40.10
CA SER A 698 -0.55 -9.07 40.78
C SER A 698 0.53 -9.55 39.81
N LEU A 699 1.76 -9.06 40.04
CA LEU A 699 3.01 -9.50 39.43
C LEU A 699 3.84 -10.35 40.40
N ALA A 700 3.26 -10.85 41.50
CA ALA A 700 3.99 -11.52 42.58
C ALA A 700 4.99 -12.58 42.08
N GLY A 701 6.23 -12.49 42.55
CA GLY A 701 7.36 -13.36 42.21
C GLY A 701 7.97 -13.14 40.81
N ALA A 702 7.49 -12.17 40.01
CA ALA A 702 8.02 -11.94 38.67
C ALA A 702 9.42 -11.28 38.69
N ASN A 703 10.24 -11.64 37.71
CA ASN A 703 11.54 -11.01 37.47
C ASN A 703 11.38 -9.91 36.41
N LEU A 704 11.48 -8.64 36.80
CA LEU A 704 11.37 -7.46 35.92
C LEU A 704 12.75 -6.84 35.64
N SER A 705 13.84 -7.60 35.84
CA SER A 705 15.19 -7.12 35.61
C SER A 705 15.36 -6.63 34.17
N TYR A 706 16.01 -5.47 33.97
CA TYR A 706 16.22 -4.81 32.67
C TYR A 706 14.94 -4.40 31.89
N ALA A 707 13.76 -4.82 32.35
CA ALA A 707 12.49 -4.62 31.66
C ALA A 707 12.07 -3.15 31.59
N SER A 708 11.32 -2.79 30.54
CA SER A 708 10.76 -1.44 30.37
C SER A 708 9.25 -1.43 30.54
N PHE A 709 8.79 -0.66 31.53
CA PHE A 709 7.40 -0.39 31.86
C PHE A 709 7.03 1.08 31.58
N ALA A 710 7.73 1.72 30.64
CA ALA A 710 7.56 3.14 30.37
C ALA A 710 6.11 3.48 29.96
N HIS A 711 5.56 4.56 30.51
CA HIS A 711 4.16 4.98 30.32
C HIS A 711 3.07 3.96 30.70
N SER A 712 3.42 2.84 31.36
CA SER A 712 2.47 1.78 31.71
C SER A 712 1.75 2.06 33.03
N ASN A 713 0.53 1.54 33.17
CA ASN A 713 -0.27 1.69 34.39
C ASN A 713 -0.14 0.44 35.26
N LEU A 714 0.56 0.56 36.39
CA LEU A 714 0.70 -0.45 37.44
C LEU A 714 0.07 0.00 38.76
N SER A 715 -0.73 1.07 38.77
CA SER A 715 -1.31 1.65 40.00
C SER A 715 -1.96 0.57 40.88
N GLY A 716 -1.49 0.40 42.12
CA GLY A 716 -1.96 -0.60 43.08
C GLY A 716 -1.89 -2.06 42.61
N VAL A 717 -0.90 -2.45 41.78
CA VAL A 717 -0.56 -3.85 41.45
C VAL A 717 0.28 -4.48 42.58
N SER A 718 0.02 -5.73 42.97
CA SER A 718 0.86 -6.43 43.96
C SER A 718 2.24 -6.75 43.36
N LEU A 719 3.30 -6.33 44.06
CA LEU A 719 4.71 -6.56 43.70
C LEU A 719 5.41 -7.55 44.65
N ASP A 720 4.66 -8.44 45.30
CA ASP A 720 5.19 -9.34 46.34
C ASP A 720 6.35 -10.20 45.82
N ASN A 721 7.56 -10.01 46.37
CA ASN A 721 8.80 -10.69 45.94
C ASN A 721 9.20 -10.45 44.47
N VAL A 722 8.76 -9.35 43.85
CA VAL A 722 9.20 -8.95 42.51
C VAL A 722 10.67 -8.50 42.53
N ILE A 723 11.41 -8.81 41.45
CA ILE A 723 12.81 -8.37 41.25
C ILE A 723 12.84 -7.16 40.29
N LEU A 724 13.45 -6.03 40.71
CA LEU A 724 13.41 -4.74 39.99
C LEU A 724 14.78 -4.20 39.50
N GLN A 725 15.76 -5.06 39.19
CA GLN A 725 17.10 -4.61 38.80
C GLN A 725 17.04 -3.82 37.47
N LYS A 726 17.49 -2.55 37.44
CA LYS A 726 17.45 -1.67 36.25
C LYS A 726 16.08 -1.47 35.58
N THR A 727 14.96 -1.85 36.21
CA THR A 727 13.63 -1.74 35.59
C THR A 727 13.32 -0.27 35.26
N ASN A 728 12.85 -0.01 34.03
CA ASN A 728 12.56 1.33 33.55
C ASN A 728 11.07 1.68 33.72
N PHE A 729 10.73 2.55 34.68
CA PHE A 729 9.37 3.04 34.90
C PHE A 729 9.17 4.50 34.46
N TRP A 730 9.93 4.99 33.46
CA TRP A 730 9.76 6.36 32.94
C TRP A 730 8.29 6.65 32.60
N LYS A 731 7.69 7.68 33.21
CA LYS A 731 6.28 8.07 33.05
C LYS A 731 5.24 6.99 33.40
N ALA A 732 5.62 5.91 34.07
CA ALA A 732 4.66 4.89 34.52
C ALA A 732 3.74 5.43 35.63
N ASP A 733 2.53 4.90 35.74
CA ASP A 733 1.70 5.04 36.94
C ASP A 733 2.00 3.89 37.90
N LEU A 734 2.55 4.25 39.05
CA LEU A 734 3.00 3.41 40.15
C LEU A 734 2.30 3.81 41.46
N SER A 735 1.17 4.51 41.38
CA SER A 735 0.48 5.05 42.55
C SER A 735 -0.05 3.94 43.47
N GLY A 736 0.09 4.15 44.78
CA GLY A 736 -0.31 3.18 45.81
C GLY A 736 0.48 1.87 45.83
N LEU A 737 1.63 1.78 45.16
CA LEU A 737 2.47 0.58 45.16
C LEU A 737 3.31 0.44 46.44
N ASP A 738 3.37 -0.79 46.96
CA ASP A 738 4.23 -1.14 48.07
C ASP A 738 5.57 -1.72 47.56
N PHE A 739 6.63 -0.93 47.67
CA PHE A 739 7.99 -1.35 47.35
C PHE A 739 8.64 -2.06 48.55
N THR A 740 8.05 -2.07 49.76
CA THR A 740 8.65 -2.77 50.91
C THR A 740 8.78 -4.28 50.68
N VAL A 741 7.89 -4.87 49.87
CA VAL A 741 7.86 -6.29 49.50
C VAL A 741 8.72 -6.66 48.29
N VAL A 742 9.38 -5.71 47.62
CA VAL A 742 10.23 -5.98 46.43
C VAL A 742 11.67 -6.31 46.78
N SER A 743 12.32 -7.08 45.91
CA SER A 743 13.75 -7.33 45.91
C SER A 743 14.44 -6.45 44.86
N PHE A 744 15.47 -5.71 45.25
CA PHE A 744 16.29 -4.92 44.32
C PHE A 744 17.46 -5.72 43.71
N GLY A 745 17.53 -7.03 43.99
CA GLY A 745 18.70 -7.87 43.68
C GLY A 745 19.81 -7.69 44.72
N GLY A 746 20.82 -8.57 44.69
CA GLY A 746 21.97 -8.50 45.59
C GLY A 746 23.22 -8.00 44.87
N LEU A 747 24.02 -7.18 45.56
CA LEU A 747 25.41 -6.73 45.31
C LEU A 747 25.82 -6.15 43.93
N ASP A 748 25.10 -6.40 42.84
CA ASP A 748 25.26 -5.72 41.54
C ASP A 748 24.05 -4.78 41.29
N THR A 749 23.74 -3.92 42.27
CA THR A 749 22.46 -3.18 42.38
C THR A 749 22.44 -1.87 41.59
N TYR A 750 22.25 -2.00 40.29
CA TYR A 750 21.90 -0.88 39.42
C TYR A 750 20.38 -0.61 39.53
N LEU A 751 20.04 0.60 39.96
CA LEU A 751 18.71 0.97 40.48
C LEU A 751 17.65 1.17 39.36
N ALA A 752 16.37 1.08 39.72
CA ALA A 752 15.25 1.34 38.82
C ALA A 752 15.14 2.83 38.42
N LYS A 753 14.47 3.12 37.30
CA LYS A 753 14.22 4.48 36.81
C LYS A 753 12.80 4.93 37.11
N PHE A 754 12.64 6.02 37.85
CA PHE A 754 11.35 6.62 38.23
C PHE A 754 11.20 8.06 37.69
N LEU A 755 11.85 8.35 36.56
CA LEU A 755 11.79 9.66 35.90
C LEU A 755 10.34 9.97 35.48
N GLU A 756 9.82 11.12 35.88
CA GLU A 756 8.45 11.59 35.52
C GLU A 756 7.30 10.60 35.89
N SER A 757 7.53 9.59 36.73
CA SER A 757 6.50 8.59 37.10
C SER A 757 5.52 9.11 38.17
N ASN A 758 4.29 8.59 38.18
CA ASN A 758 3.33 8.82 39.27
C ASN A 758 3.53 7.78 40.37
N LEU A 759 4.15 8.15 41.48
CA LEU A 759 4.42 7.33 42.67
C LEU A 759 3.60 7.81 43.89
N SER A 760 2.51 8.55 43.66
CA SER A 760 1.68 9.08 44.74
C SER A 760 1.14 7.95 45.64
N ASN A 761 1.23 8.14 46.95
CA ASN A 761 0.85 7.16 47.98
C ASN A 761 1.66 5.83 47.95
N ALA A 762 2.80 5.78 47.25
CA ALA A 762 3.68 4.61 47.27
C ALA A 762 4.42 4.44 48.62
N ASN A 763 4.87 3.22 48.91
CA ASN A 763 5.55 2.88 50.17
C ASN A 763 6.97 2.34 49.93
N PHE A 764 7.97 3.02 50.48
CA PHE A 764 9.40 2.70 50.44
C PHE A 764 10.01 2.62 51.86
N GLU A 765 9.21 2.43 52.90
CA GLU A 765 9.71 2.42 54.30
C GLU A 765 10.91 1.48 54.49
N GLY A 766 12.01 2.02 55.02
CA GLY A 766 13.24 1.29 55.32
C GLY A 766 13.99 0.74 54.11
N LYS A 767 13.68 1.17 52.87
CA LYS A 767 14.37 0.66 51.68
C LYS A 767 15.70 1.33 51.40
N ASP A 768 16.67 0.52 51.04
CA ASP A 768 17.93 0.96 50.47
C ASP A 768 17.75 1.18 48.96
N LEU A 769 17.88 2.44 48.53
CA LEU A 769 17.80 2.89 47.15
C LEU A 769 19.13 3.54 46.70
N PHE A 770 20.21 3.18 47.38
CA PHE A 770 21.58 3.62 47.15
C PHE A 770 22.50 2.41 46.91
N THR A 771 23.70 2.66 46.38
CA THR A 771 24.80 1.69 46.36
C THR A 771 26.09 2.41 46.67
N ASP A 772 26.90 1.87 47.59
CA ASP A 772 28.23 2.40 47.91
C ASP A 772 29.29 1.95 46.89
N GLU A 773 28.92 1.12 45.90
CA GLU A 773 29.81 0.65 44.86
C GLU A 773 30.23 1.80 43.92
N VAL A 774 31.55 1.98 43.81
CA VAL A 774 32.18 2.92 42.88
C VAL A 774 32.78 2.16 41.71
N PHE A 775 32.13 2.29 40.57
CA PHE A 775 32.56 1.72 39.30
C PHE A 775 33.67 2.58 38.67
N SER A 776 34.43 1.98 37.75
CA SER A 776 35.37 2.73 36.93
C SER A 776 35.39 2.23 35.48
N ILE A 777 35.49 3.15 34.53
CA ILE A 777 35.66 2.87 33.11
C ILE A 777 36.92 3.56 32.59
N VAL A 778 37.69 2.86 31.76
CA VAL A 778 38.90 3.38 31.11
C VAL A 778 38.62 3.62 29.64
N LEU A 779 38.54 4.90 29.26
CA LEU A 779 38.28 5.34 27.89
C LEU A 779 39.60 5.60 27.16
N LYS A 780 39.89 4.76 26.16
CA LYS A 780 41.14 4.82 25.40
C LYS A 780 41.21 6.04 24.49
N ASN A 781 42.33 6.77 24.54
CA ASN A 781 42.56 8.01 23.76
C ASN A 781 41.52 9.13 23.98
N LYS A 782 40.86 9.16 25.15
CA LYS A 782 39.78 10.12 25.50
C LYS A 782 40.18 11.15 26.56
N ALA A 783 41.47 11.33 26.86
CA ALA A 783 41.96 12.32 27.84
C ALA A 783 41.45 13.76 27.59
N TYR A 784 41.13 14.12 26.34
CA TYR A 784 40.56 15.43 25.99
C TYR A 784 39.19 15.69 26.64
N LEU A 785 38.40 14.66 26.97
CA LEU A 785 37.11 14.84 27.65
C LEU A 785 37.28 15.38 29.09
N ASN A 786 38.49 15.33 29.67
CA ASN A 786 38.75 15.86 31.02
C ASN A 786 38.67 17.39 31.12
N THR A 787 38.47 18.11 30.01
CA THR A 787 38.17 19.56 30.03
C THR A 787 36.68 19.87 30.21
N LEU A 788 35.81 18.87 30.09
CA LEU A 788 34.36 18.99 30.21
C LEU A 788 33.91 18.91 31.67
N SER A 789 32.73 19.45 31.99
CA SER A 789 32.11 19.27 33.31
C SER A 789 31.68 17.81 33.53
N PRO A 790 31.51 17.37 34.80
CA PRO A 790 31.02 16.01 35.10
C PRO A 790 29.69 15.66 34.41
N THR A 791 28.81 16.64 34.21
CA THR A 791 27.53 16.49 33.51
C THR A 791 27.73 16.26 32.01
N GLU A 792 28.62 17.01 31.37
CA GLU A 792 28.94 16.85 29.94
C GLU A 792 29.66 15.51 29.69
N ILE A 793 30.61 15.14 30.56
CA ILE A 793 31.28 13.82 30.53
C ILE A 793 30.24 12.71 30.69
N ARG A 794 29.30 12.83 31.64
CA ARG A 794 28.23 11.86 31.80
C ARG A 794 27.42 11.71 30.50
N ASN A 795 27.01 12.82 29.90
CA ASN A 795 26.19 12.83 28.69
C ASN A 795 26.94 12.23 27.48
N ASP A 796 28.23 12.54 27.28
CA ASP A 796 29.06 12.03 26.18
C ASP A 796 29.37 10.52 26.32
N VAL A 797 29.59 10.05 27.56
CA VAL A 797 30.08 8.69 27.82
C VAL A 797 28.97 7.69 28.10
N PHE A 798 27.92 8.10 28.82
CA PHE A 798 26.85 7.20 29.29
C PHE A 798 25.47 7.57 28.70
N GLY A 799 25.35 8.69 27.98
CA GLY A 799 24.09 9.21 27.47
C GLY A 799 23.37 10.16 28.44
N VAL A 800 22.49 11.00 27.90
CA VAL A 800 21.80 12.07 28.64
C VAL A 800 20.88 11.58 29.77
N ASP A 801 20.27 10.41 29.60
CA ASP A 801 19.33 9.79 30.55
C ASP A 801 19.97 8.69 31.43
N SER A 802 21.30 8.72 31.55
CA SER A 802 22.04 7.82 32.43
C SER A 802 21.88 8.21 33.89
N GLN A 803 21.67 7.19 34.75
CA GLN A 803 21.64 7.32 36.21
C GLN A 803 23.06 7.33 36.81
N VAL A 804 24.01 7.95 36.12
CA VAL A 804 25.42 7.89 36.44
C VAL A 804 25.87 9.20 37.05
N LEU A 805 26.40 9.17 38.27
CA LEU A 805 27.09 10.30 38.87
C LEU A 805 28.60 10.11 38.70
N VAL A 806 29.22 10.98 37.89
CA VAL A 806 30.67 11.07 37.75
C VAL A 806 31.26 11.64 39.05
N ILE A 807 32.06 10.85 39.74
CA ILE A 807 32.66 11.19 41.04
C ILE A 807 34.01 11.87 40.85
N SER A 808 34.86 11.31 39.98
CA SER A 808 36.21 11.81 39.72
C SER A 808 36.76 11.27 38.41
N ASN A 809 37.67 12.04 37.80
CA ASN A 809 38.30 11.72 36.53
C ASN A 809 39.82 11.75 36.70
N GLU A 810 40.52 10.77 36.13
CA GLU A 810 41.99 10.64 36.18
C GLU A 810 42.54 10.44 34.77
N VAL A 811 43.48 11.29 34.34
CA VAL A 811 44.14 11.20 33.02
C VAL A 811 45.45 10.43 33.15
N ASN A 812 45.67 9.45 32.27
CA ASN A 812 46.92 8.70 32.20
C ASN A 812 47.37 8.54 30.74
N GLY A 813 48.41 9.28 30.34
CA GLY A 813 48.82 9.37 28.94
C GLY A 813 47.71 10.00 28.08
N SER A 814 47.24 9.26 27.07
CA SER A 814 46.09 9.65 26.25
C SER A 814 44.74 9.14 26.77
N ASP A 815 44.73 8.31 27.81
CA ASP A 815 43.51 7.67 28.34
C ASP A 815 42.85 8.48 29.45
N LEU A 816 41.52 8.34 29.58
CA LEU A 816 40.73 8.90 30.67
C LEU A 816 40.10 7.76 31.49
N THR A 817 40.34 7.76 32.80
CA THR A 817 39.63 6.91 33.75
C THR A 817 38.55 7.72 34.44
N ILE A 818 37.30 7.27 34.36
CA ILE A 818 36.16 7.90 35.02
C ILE A 818 35.71 6.97 36.15
N LYS A 819 35.65 7.48 37.38
CA LYS A 819 35.03 6.81 38.53
C LYS A 819 33.62 7.35 38.73
N TYR A 820 32.65 6.47 38.91
CA TYR A 820 31.24 6.83 38.96
C TYR A 820 30.41 5.89 39.85
N LEU A 821 29.24 6.35 40.29
CA LEU A 821 28.24 5.55 40.99
C LEU A 821 26.88 5.66 40.30
N PHE A 822 25.94 4.77 40.66
CA PHE A 822 24.55 4.84 40.22
C PHE A 822 23.66 5.51 41.27
N TYR A 823 22.65 6.27 40.81
CA TYR A 823 21.69 6.93 41.69
C TYR A 823 20.23 6.66 41.28
N THR A 824 19.33 6.55 42.26
CA THR A 824 17.90 6.47 41.99
C THR A 824 17.39 7.82 41.47
N ASN A 825 16.66 7.80 40.36
CA ASN A 825 16.23 9.01 39.65
C ASN A 825 14.71 9.17 39.70
N PHE A 826 14.25 10.12 40.51
CA PHE A 826 12.88 10.55 40.71
C PHE A 826 12.61 11.97 40.15
N LYS A 827 13.47 12.48 39.25
CA LYS A 827 13.31 13.83 38.68
C LYS A 827 11.90 13.97 38.06
N ASN A 828 11.26 15.10 38.31
CA ASN A 828 9.88 15.40 37.88
C ASN A 828 8.80 14.37 38.33
N ALA A 829 9.10 13.42 39.22
CA ALA A 829 8.13 12.41 39.65
C ALA A 829 7.05 13.02 40.56
N ASN A 830 5.83 12.47 40.50
CA ASN A 830 4.81 12.75 41.51
C ASN A 830 4.97 11.79 42.68
N LEU A 831 5.37 12.31 43.85
CA LEU A 831 5.64 11.58 45.09
C LEU A 831 4.72 12.07 46.23
N GLU A 832 3.53 12.56 45.87
CA GLU A 832 2.57 13.06 46.85
C GLU A 832 2.16 11.96 47.83
N ASN A 833 2.19 12.24 49.13
CA ASN A 833 1.90 11.28 50.20
C ASN A 833 2.78 10.00 50.20
N THR A 834 3.93 9.99 49.49
CA THR A 834 4.83 8.82 49.49
C THR A 834 5.47 8.61 50.87
N ASN A 835 5.57 7.36 51.31
CA ASN A 835 6.27 6.98 52.53
C ASN A 835 7.73 6.58 52.22
N PHE A 836 8.68 7.44 52.57
CA PHE A 836 10.14 7.20 52.50
C PHE A 836 10.77 7.07 53.89
N LYS A 837 9.98 6.83 54.93
CA LYS A 837 10.46 6.76 56.32
C LYS A 837 11.60 5.75 56.48
N ASN A 838 12.69 6.18 57.11
CA ASN A 838 13.94 5.42 57.29
C ASN A 838 14.60 4.90 55.99
N ALA A 839 14.25 5.41 54.80
CA ALA A 839 14.86 4.98 53.54
C ALA A 839 16.29 5.53 53.37
N ASP A 840 17.14 4.79 52.66
CA ASP A 840 18.44 5.28 52.21
C ASP A 840 18.31 5.85 50.78
N LEU A 841 18.53 7.16 50.68
CA LEU A 841 18.30 7.99 49.49
C LEU A 841 19.54 8.85 49.15
N LYS A 842 20.74 8.43 49.58
CA LYS A 842 22.01 9.09 49.24
C LYS A 842 22.12 9.32 47.73
N PHE A 843 22.53 10.53 47.35
CA PHE A 843 22.65 10.99 45.94
C PHE A 843 21.38 10.89 45.07
N ALA A 844 20.21 10.54 45.62
CA ALA A 844 18.98 10.41 44.84
C ALA A 844 18.58 11.75 44.20
N ASN A 845 18.05 11.68 42.98
CA ASN A 845 17.68 12.85 42.19
C ASN A 845 16.17 13.09 42.26
N PHE A 846 15.75 14.06 43.06
CA PHE A 846 14.38 14.56 43.26
C PHE A 846 14.15 15.94 42.61
N ASN A 847 15.03 16.40 41.70
CA ASN A 847 14.89 17.72 41.10
C ASN A 847 13.50 17.88 40.44
N SER A 848 12.80 18.96 40.77
CA SER A 848 11.43 19.26 40.34
C SER A 848 10.37 18.19 40.68
N ALA A 849 10.63 17.28 41.62
CA ALA A 849 9.65 16.28 42.06
C ALA A 849 8.60 16.87 43.02
N ASN A 850 7.39 16.31 43.02
CA ASN A 850 6.32 16.69 43.95
C ASN A 850 6.29 15.76 45.17
N LEU A 851 6.97 16.11 46.25
CA LEU A 851 7.03 15.41 47.55
C LEU A 851 6.01 15.97 48.57
N ALA A 852 4.91 16.59 48.11
CA ALA A 852 3.92 17.18 49.00
C ALA A 852 3.31 16.13 49.94
N ASN A 853 3.21 16.48 51.23
CA ASN A 853 2.75 15.61 52.33
C ASN A 853 3.51 14.28 52.49
N ALA A 854 4.67 14.09 51.86
CA ALA A 854 5.45 12.86 51.98
C ALA A 854 5.99 12.67 53.41
N ASP A 855 5.98 11.43 53.92
CA ASP A 855 6.68 11.09 55.16
C ASP A 855 8.09 10.62 54.82
N ILE A 856 9.08 11.47 55.06
CA ILE A 856 10.49 11.20 54.76
C ILE A 856 11.27 10.99 56.07
N SER A 857 10.60 10.88 57.22
CA SER A 857 11.24 10.91 58.55
C SER A 857 12.32 9.82 58.72
N GLY A 858 13.44 10.21 59.33
CA GLY A 858 14.59 9.34 59.57
C GLY A 858 15.38 8.89 58.32
N ALA A 859 15.03 9.37 57.11
CA ALA A 859 15.72 8.99 55.89
C ALA A 859 17.12 9.63 55.74
N ASP A 860 17.99 8.97 54.98
CA ASP A 860 19.34 9.47 54.64
C ASP A 860 19.32 10.09 53.23
N LEU A 861 19.26 11.42 53.15
CA LEU A 861 19.26 12.18 51.89
C LEU A 861 20.61 12.90 51.65
N ARG A 862 21.71 12.38 52.23
CA ARG A 862 23.03 12.99 52.04
C ARG A 862 23.38 13.11 50.55
N LYS A 863 23.77 14.31 50.13
CA LYS A 863 24.08 14.68 48.74
C LYS A 863 22.94 14.46 47.72
N ALA A 864 21.68 14.34 48.17
CA ALA A 864 20.52 14.25 47.28
C ALA A 864 20.26 15.59 46.54
N PHE A 865 19.67 15.51 45.35
CA PHE A 865 19.35 16.67 44.52
C PHE A 865 17.86 16.99 44.58
N LEU A 866 17.47 18.06 45.27
CA LEU A 866 16.09 18.47 45.56
C LEU A 866 15.75 19.86 44.98
N SER A 867 16.46 20.31 43.95
CA SER A 867 16.26 21.67 43.42
C SER A 867 14.92 21.78 42.69
N ASN A 868 14.15 22.83 43.00
CA ASN A 868 12.76 23.07 42.60
C ASN A 868 11.77 21.97 43.07
N ALA A 869 12.15 21.09 44.01
CA ALA A 869 11.22 20.08 44.54
C ALA A 869 10.15 20.72 45.43
N ASN A 870 8.93 20.21 45.39
CA ASN A 870 7.84 20.62 46.28
C ASN A 870 7.77 19.71 47.50
N LEU A 871 8.17 20.20 48.67
CA LEU A 871 8.16 19.52 49.96
C LEU A 871 7.06 20.09 50.89
N SER A 872 6.01 20.70 50.34
CA SER A 872 4.94 21.33 51.14
C SER A 872 4.27 20.30 52.06
N ASN A 873 4.15 20.64 53.35
CA ASN A 873 3.67 19.76 54.43
C ASN A 873 4.45 18.43 54.62
N ALA A 874 5.63 18.26 54.01
CA ALA A 874 6.41 17.03 54.16
C ALA A 874 6.98 16.89 55.58
N ASN A 875 7.17 15.65 56.03
CA ASN A 875 7.77 15.34 57.33
C ASN A 875 9.26 15.04 57.20
N LEU A 876 10.14 15.95 57.64
CA LEU A 876 11.60 15.78 57.60
C LEU A 876 12.21 15.53 59.00
N ASP A 877 11.42 15.05 59.96
CA ASP A 877 11.90 14.70 61.32
C ASP A 877 13.08 13.72 61.25
N GLY A 878 14.23 14.09 61.81
CA GLY A 878 15.45 13.28 61.83
C GLY A 878 16.15 13.06 60.48
N VAL A 879 15.72 13.70 59.39
CA VAL A 879 16.31 13.51 58.05
C VAL A 879 17.73 14.06 57.97
N ASN A 880 18.67 13.28 57.43
CA ASN A 880 20.04 13.74 57.22
C ASN A 880 20.19 14.40 55.83
N LEU A 881 20.45 15.71 55.81
CA LEU A 881 20.58 16.51 54.58
C LEU A 881 22.02 16.98 54.29
N GLU A 882 23.04 16.33 54.86
CA GLU A 882 24.45 16.71 54.66
C GLU A 882 24.81 16.78 53.16
N GLY A 883 25.14 17.98 52.67
CA GLY A 883 25.51 18.22 51.28
C GLY A 883 24.39 18.10 50.24
N ALA A 884 23.12 17.97 50.64
CA ALA A 884 21.98 17.99 49.73
C ALA A 884 21.79 19.37 49.08
N THR A 885 21.22 19.43 47.86
CA THR A 885 20.98 20.71 47.15
C THR A 885 19.47 21.02 47.08
N LEU A 886 19.02 22.09 47.73
CA LEU A 886 17.59 22.49 47.80
C LEU A 886 17.30 23.83 47.09
N GLY A 887 17.97 24.13 45.98
CA GLY A 887 17.79 25.41 45.27
C GLY A 887 16.34 25.59 44.79
N ASN A 888 15.66 26.66 45.22
CA ASN A 888 14.24 26.92 44.95
C ASN A 888 13.25 25.82 45.41
N ALA A 889 13.62 24.96 46.38
CA ALA A 889 12.68 23.99 46.93
C ALA A 889 11.53 24.70 47.69
N ILE A 890 10.30 24.19 47.57
CA ILE A 890 9.12 24.73 48.25
C ILE A 890 8.92 23.98 49.56
N LEU A 891 9.08 24.66 50.70
CA LEU A 891 9.06 24.05 52.05
C LEU A 891 7.86 24.49 52.90
N THR A 892 6.77 24.94 52.27
CA THR A 892 5.59 25.49 52.95
C THR A 892 5.00 24.50 53.96
N ASN A 893 5.01 24.86 55.24
CA ASN A 893 4.56 24.02 56.37
C ASN A 893 5.29 22.67 56.54
N ALA A 894 6.48 22.49 55.96
CA ALA A 894 7.27 21.28 56.18
C ALA A 894 7.75 21.19 57.64
N ASN A 895 7.85 19.97 58.21
CA ASN A 895 8.48 19.77 59.52
C ASN A 895 10.01 19.77 59.36
N LEU A 896 10.68 20.84 59.78
CA LEU A 896 12.11 21.07 59.52
C LEU A 896 13.06 20.56 60.62
N LYS A 897 12.63 19.59 61.44
CA LYS A 897 13.47 18.87 62.43
C LYS A 897 14.50 17.91 61.81
N CYS A 898 15.08 18.30 60.68
CA CYS A 898 16.16 17.57 60.01
C CYS A 898 17.52 17.85 60.67
N VAL A 899 18.59 17.24 60.15
CA VAL A 899 19.97 17.45 60.63
C VAL A 899 20.93 17.75 59.49
N ASN A 900 22.05 18.40 59.84
CA ASN A 900 23.22 18.66 58.98
C ASN A 900 22.99 19.56 57.74
N HIS A 901 21.95 20.40 57.72
CA HIS A 901 21.73 21.39 56.66
C HIS A 901 21.21 22.74 57.19
N PRO A 902 21.59 23.90 56.61
CA PRO A 902 21.21 25.23 57.13
C PRO A 902 19.71 25.58 57.16
N ILE A 903 18.84 24.74 56.59
CA ILE A 903 17.37 24.91 56.67
C ILE A 903 16.75 24.24 57.88
N CYS A 904 17.50 23.36 58.56
CA CYS A 904 16.98 22.58 59.67
C CYS A 904 16.85 23.45 60.91
N GLU A 905 15.73 23.32 61.59
CA GLU A 905 15.51 23.99 62.87
C GLU A 905 16.35 23.29 63.94
N SER A 906 17.19 24.07 64.65
CA SER A 906 17.81 23.62 65.89
C SER A 906 16.79 23.68 67.02
N ASP A 907 16.59 22.56 67.74
CA ASP A 907 15.79 22.47 68.97
C ASP A 907 16.19 23.54 70.02
#